data_AF-A0A9W4QXH7-F1
#
_entry.id   AF-A0A9W4QXH7-F1
#
_cell.length_a   1.000
_cell.length_b   1.000
_cell.length_c   1.000
_cell.angle_alpha   90.00
_cell.angle_beta   90.00
_cell.angle_gamma   90.00
#
_symmetry.space_group_name_H-M   'P 1'
#
loop_
_entity.id
_entity.type
_entity.pdbx_description
1 polymer ?
#
loop_
_entity_poly.entity_id
_entity_poly.type
_entity_poly.pdbx_seq_one_letter_code
_entity_poly.pdbx_strand_id
1 'polypeptide(L)'
;MSIEITLAKLQQQVTEQTDECAKLVTSMQDSWQEIDQVHNIAKHNHQAVHDWQTKTGQVTLKDLDNKAYQVDTLATLINETQKINPHPEVMSKAQFDALRQMRKQQYAGSGFVEWGKHYLRSGYASEPINEGLFSVSAVSYENTLSLGISNSIYSGGNSRTLDASVIIDGVSLNLTQHVINSYGTAFLIKMPPAPDGTKTYDSATGTVTQHSSAEVAFASETQTNKVITSRKDLVFLESWHEIIADKDVVYPLGNVQYGASSYQGIALLNNLVAQGYSAFGEWDTNTKGYGVKWSTLSAANRIKFLKNPEHNIYYDPEAKAYIQVRYRVRVVEGKTDSWRAVQANNPLFAASIYSPVERVIPRGALVNPYKDLGRASFYYYGIHSNNDQSSEIGMLKSRTTNASNVIDAIGFEGKCFAIPIALVQRLNQGAYHPVYNPMGTGRRRVHGGYYYTWYQTHDQLTEISSVYDCFDSQANNGGGNKGEHGFSYIENGAVYCGRSDQYKYYDAIYAGQVEDLRLNANKLDVNQLREDTMRKAVAGTLRGKEKLPFTRTYTYVKSGGFFNNTGYWLGENGSAHLNTENLIAKFGKRPSPVPVVSSLTGSYHCGAGYIYRHDTQQLLPIINKYSPDDLLYIRTEQDVPNGTLLTMIWSFDTQLEMPSAEFDSLPWVDIIGSPDNISQLFPNGVVGQWNPNHIPDGTGARFALNKKVVSDNNDVAIFFNGEKWESNERAMNLIQKSNSVSHPVIFGQGNVALYFYETSSVSTEPANNSNVIGEVGNVYASCHSSQVEGSRLTHSLTGLIGKATIDPAQAYIGSVDSYRVRYKKIDSSHNYSPKHKKINIPKQGNASPLIKSLYLVTEKNGLLYLQFNGAELKHNGTDWGDDQTIPIISGENVKTDLNGNTVKVFCHHTQLPLGIASH
;
A
#
# COMPACT_ATOMS: atom_id res chain seq x y z
N MET A 1 12.56 128.71 -3.81
CA MET A 1 12.00 127.43 -4.26
C MET A 1 10.50 127.49 -4.00
N SER A 2 9.69 127.64 -5.05
CA SER A 2 8.29 128.08 -4.95
C SER A 2 7.33 126.93 -4.68
N ILE A 3 6.26 127.25 -3.95
CA ILE A 3 5.12 126.40 -3.60
C ILE A 3 4.50 125.69 -4.82
N GLU A 4 4.62 126.26 -6.02
CA GLU A 4 4.07 125.73 -7.28
C GLU A 4 4.71 124.39 -7.69
N ILE A 5 6.03 124.20 -7.50
CA ILE A 5 6.70 122.92 -7.82
C ILE A 5 6.25 121.82 -6.85
N THR A 6 6.04 122.17 -5.58
CA THR A 6 5.54 121.24 -4.57
C THR A 6 4.09 120.84 -4.85
N LEU A 7 3.24 121.79 -5.27
CA LEU A 7 1.83 121.53 -5.61
C LEU A 7 1.68 120.63 -6.84
N ALA A 8 2.51 120.85 -7.88
CA ALA A 8 2.52 120.01 -9.07
C ALA A 8 2.97 118.56 -8.77
N LYS A 9 4.01 118.39 -7.93
CA LYS A 9 4.42 117.06 -7.45
C LYS A 9 3.34 116.37 -6.61
N LEU A 10 2.61 117.12 -5.79
CA LEU A 10 1.51 116.60 -4.98
C LEU A 10 0.33 116.16 -5.86
N GLN A 11 -0.01 116.93 -6.91
CA GLN A 11 -1.05 116.57 -7.88
C GLN A 11 -0.65 115.34 -8.72
N GLN A 12 0.63 115.23 -9.11
CA GLN A 12 1.14 114.04 -9.79
C GLN A 12 1.05 112.81 -8.87
N GLN A 13 1.49 112.91 -7.61
CA GLN A 13 1.37 111.82 -6.63
C GLN A 13 -0.08 111.43 -6.39
N VAL A 14 -1.01 112.39 -6.25
CA VAL A 14 -2.45 112.10 -6.08
C VAL A 14 -3.02 111.39 -7.30
N THR A 15 -2.59 111.74 -8.51
CA THR A 15 -3.04 111.07 -9.74
C THR A 15 -2.49 109.65 -9.82
N GLU A 16 -1.19 109.46 -9.56
CA GLU A 16 -0.54 108.13 -9.50
C GLU A 16 -1.19 107.22 -8.44
N GLN A 17 -1.51 107.76 -7.26
CA GLN A 17 -2.18 107.04 -6.20
C GLN A 17 -3.64 106.70 -6.55
N THR A 18 -4.33 107.56 -7.30
CA THR A 18 -5.70 107.30 -7.78
C THR A 18 -5.71 106.19 -8.83
N ASP A 19 -4.74 106.19 -9.74
CA ASP A 19 -4.59 105.13 -10.76
C ASP A 19 -4.18 103.79 -10.14
N GLU A 20 -3.30 103.79 -9.13
CA GLU A 20 -2.99 102.59 -8.34
C GLU A 20 -4.22 102.08 -7.59
N CYS A 21 -5.01 102.96 -6.97
CA CYS A 21 -6.22 102.59 -6.25
C CYS A 21 -7.28 102.00 -7.21
N ALA A 22 -7.44 102.56 -8.42
CA ALA A 22 -8.31 102.01 -9.45
C ALA A 22 -7.86 100.61 -9.92
N LYS A 23 -6.56 100.40 -10.15
CA LYS A 23 -5.99 99.07 -10.47
C LYS A 23 -6.21 98.07 -9.34
N LEU A 24 -6.08 98.51 -8.09
CA LEU A 24 -6.30 97.67 -6.91
C LEU A 24 -7.77 97.24 -6.81
N VAL A 25 -8.70 98.16 -7.08
CA VAL A 25 -10.15 97.86 -7.11
C VAL A 25 -10.47 96.83 -8.20
N THR A 26 -9.92 96.97 -9.41
CA THR A 26 -10.11 95.97 -10.48
C THR A 26 -9.52 94.62 -10.10
N SER A 27 -8.30 94.58 -9.56
CA SER A 27 -7.66 93.34 -9.10
C SER A 27 -8.44 92.65 -7.98
N MET A 28 -9.03 93.43 -7.06
CA MET A 28 -9.92 92.90 -6.03
C MET A 28 -11.20 92.33 -6.63
N GLN A 29 -11.83 93.01 -7.58
CA GLN A 29 -13.03 92.51 -8.27
C GLN A 29 -12.77 91.20 -9.01
N ASP A 30 -11.65 91.09 -9.72
CA ASP A 30 -11.23 89.85 -10.39
C ASP A 30 -11.00 88.73 -9.37
N SER A 31 -10.32 89.02 -8.25
CA SER A 31 -10.12 88.06 -7.15
C SER A 31 -11.44 87.61 -6.52
N TRP A 32 -12.42 88.50 -6.37
CA TRP A 32 -13.76 88.13 -5.88
C TRP A 32 -14.49 87.20 -6.84
N GLN A 33 -14.39 87.44 -8.15
CA GLN A 33 -14.98 86.54 -9.16
C GLN A 33 -14.34 85.16 -9.14
N GLU A 34 -13.01 85.10 -9.00
CA GLU A 34 -12.28 83.83 -8.85
C GLU A 34 -12.71 83.08 -7.58
N ILE A 35 -12.84 83.78 -6.44
CA ILE A 35 -13.30 83.21 -5.17
C ILE A 35 -14.75 82.69 -5.30
N ASP A 36 -15.65 83.45 -5.93
CA ASP A 36 -17.03 83.02 -6.14
C ASP A 36 -17.12 81.80 -7.06
N GLN A 37 -16.29 81.73 -8.11
CA GLN A 37 -16.19 80.56 -8.98
C GLN A 37 -15.73 79.33 -8.19
N VAL A 38 -14.67 79.47 -7.39
CA VAL A 38 -14.15 78.38 -6.54
C VAL A 38 -15.21 77.94 -5.51
N HIS A 39 -15.91 78.89 -4.89
CA HIS A 39 -16.98 78.59 -3.92
C HIS A 39 -18.13 77.81 -4.56
N ASN A 40 -18.56 78.20 -5.76
CA ASN A 40 -19.62 77.53 -6.49
C ASN A 40 -19.22 76.11 -6.93
N ILE A 41 -17.97 75.92 -7.39
CA ILE A 41 -17.42 74.60 -7.72
C ILE A 41 -17.35 73.72 -6.47
N ALA A 42 -16.89 74.27 -5.34
CA ALA A 42 -16.81 73.54 -4.07
C ALA A 42 -18.20 73.09 -3.60
N LYS A 43 -19.22 73.95 -3.69
CA LYS A 43 -20.61 73.62 -3.32
C LYS A 43 -21.20 72.55 -4.23
N HIS A 44 -20.96 72.65 -5.55
CA HIS A 44 -21.37 71.63 -6.52
C HIS A 44 -20.71 70.28 -6.23
N ASN A 45 -19.39 70.26 -6.07
CA ASN A 45 -18.63 69.03 -5.79
C ASN A 45 -19.02 68.43 -4.43
N HIS A 46 -19.32 69.24 -3.42
CA HIS A 46 -19.84 68.75 -2.14
C HIS A 46 -21.15 67.98 -2.32
N GLN A 47 -22.10 68.53 -3.07
CA GLN A 47 -23.35 67.83 -3.39
C GLN A 47 -23.10 66.59 -4.26
N ALA A 48 -22.20 66.66 -5.24
CA ALA A 48 -21.84 65.53 -6.09
C ALA A 48 -21.19 64.39 -5.30
N VAL A 49 -20.38 64.69 -4.28
CA VAL A 49 -19.79 63.69 -3.36
C VAL A 49 -20.86 63.07 -2.46
N HIS A 50 -21.79 63.88 -1.94
CA HIS A 50 -22.94 63.35 -1.19
C HIS A 50 -23.80 62.42 -2.07
N ASP A 51 -24.06 62.81 -3.31
CA ASP A 51 -24.79 62.01 -4.29
C ASP A 51 -24.01 60.75 -4.71
N TRP A 52 -22.68 60.83 -4.81
CA TRP A 52 -21.81 59.67 -5.08
C TRP A 52 -21.97 58.57 -4.03
N GLN A 53 -22.18 58.95 -2.77
CA GLN A 53 -22.39 58.02 -1.66
C GLN A 53 -23.81 57.47 -1.60
N THR A 54 -24.81 58.26 -2.00
CA THR A 54 -26.23 57.99 -1.69
C THR A 54 -27.08 57.57 -2.89
N LYS A 55 -26.65 57.84 -4.13
CA LYS A 55 -27.42 57.55 -5.35
C LYS A 55 -26.80 56.43 -6.18
N THR A 56 -27.57 55.89 -7.13
CA THR A 56 -27.11 54.89 -8.12
C THR A 56 -26.96 55.56 -9.50
N GLY A 57 -25.93 55.21 -10.26
CA GLY A 57 -25.63 55.77 -11.59
C GLY A 57 -24.23 56.39 -11.66
N GLN A 58 -24.14 57.58 -12.27
CA GLN A 58 -22.94 58.41 -12.34
C GLN A 58 -23.20 59.79 -11.74
N VAL A 59 -22.17 60.42 -11.18
CA VAL A 59 -22.17 61.82 -10.75
C VAL A 59 -21.10 62.61 -11.48
N THR A 60 -21.32 63.92 -11.57
CA THR A 60 -20.40 64.83 -12.25
C THR A 60 -19.60 65.65 -11.25
N LEU A 61 -18.28 65.46 -11.22
CA LEU A 61 -17.34 66.32 -10.51
C LEU A 61 -16.73 67.33 -11.48
N LYS A 62 -16.38 68.51 -10.98
CA LYS A 62 -15.73 69.56 -11.78
C LYS A 62 -14.36 69.92 -11.22
N ASP A 63 -13.40 70.20 -12.11
CA ASP A 63 -12.12 70.80 -11.70
C ASP A 63 -12.20 72.33 -11.60
N LEU A 64 -11.08 72.98 -11.28
CA LEU A 64 -10.98 74.44 -11.13
C LEU A 64 -11.24 75.19 -12.45
N ASP A 65 -11.03 74.54 -13.59
CA ASP A 65 -11.32 75.05 -14.93
C ASP A 65 -12.79 74.78 -15.35
N ASN A 66 -13.64 74.34 -14.42
CA ASN A 66 -15.06 74.00 -14.62
C ASN A 66 -15.29 72.84 -15.62
N LYS A 67 -14.25 72.04 -15.91
CA LYS A 67 -14.35 70.86 -16.76
C LYS A 67 -14.95 69.70 -15.97
N ALA A 68 -15.92 69.03 -16.59
CA ALA A 68 -16.75 67.99 -15.97
C ALA A 68 -16.16 66.58 -16.16
N TYR A 69 -16.18 65.77 -15.11
CA TYR A 69 -15.78 64.36 -15.08
C TYR A 69 -16.93 63.51 -14.56
N GLN A 70 -17.32 62.47 -15.31
CA GLN A 70 -18.30 61.50 -14.86
C GLN A 70 -17.63 60.42 -14.02
N VAL A 71 -18.19 60.13 -12.86
CA VAL A 71 -17.67 59.13 -11.92
C VAL A 71 -18.82 58.22 -11.49
N ASP A 72 -18.63 56.91 -11.58
CA ASP A 72 -19.60 55.92 -11.12
C ASP A 72 -19.82 56.04 -9.61
N THR A 73 -21.09 56.00 -9.18
CA THR A 73 -21.42 56.10 -7.76
C THR A 73 -21.02 54.85 -6.98
N LEU A 74 -20.89 54.97 -5.66
CA LEU A 74 -20.53 53.85 -4.79
C LEU A 74 -21.50 52.68 -4.94
N ALA A 75 -22.80 52.93 -5.06
CA ALA A 75 -23.80 51.89 -5.28
C ALA A 75 -23.65 51.18 -6.64
N THR A 76 -23.28 51.92 -7.71
CA THR A 76 -22.99 51.34 -9.03
C THR A 76 -21.77 50.44 -8.97
N LEU A 77 -20.68 50.93 -8.38
CA LEU A 77 -19.44 50.17 -8.22
C LEU A 77 -19.64 48.91 -7.36
N ILE A 78 -20.40 49.01 -6.27
CA ILE A 78 -20.77 47.86 -5.44
C ILE A 78 -21.62 46.86 -6.23
N ASN A 79 -22.63 47.32 -6.97
CA ASN A 79 -23.49 46.44 -7.78
C ASN A 79 -22.72 45.76 -8.91
N GLU A 80 -21.79 46.44 -9.56
CA GLU A 80 -20.91 45.85 -10.58
C GLU A 80 -19.94 44.84 -9.97
N THR A 81 -19.36 45.16 -8.81
CA THR A 81 -18.50 44.23 -8.07
C THR A 81 -19.28 42.99 -7.62
N GLN A 82 -20.53 43.15 -7.16
CA GLN A 82 -21.44 42.05 -6.80
C GLN A 82 -21.92 41.25 -8.01
N LYS A 83 -22.03 41.84 -9.21
CA LYS A 83 -22.29 41.08 -10.44
C LYS A 83 -21.12 40.19 -10.84
N ILE A 84 -19.89 40.64 -10.57
CA ILE A 84 -18.65 39.90 -10.88
C ILE A 84 -18.38 38.82 -9.83
N ASN A 85 -18.65 39.10 -8.55
CA ASN A 85 -18.52 38.14 -7.45
C ASN A 85 -19.69 38.27 -6.46
N PRO A 86 -20.84 37.61 -6.72
CA PRO A 86 -22.02 37.71 -5.87
C PRO A 86 -21.85 37.11 -4.47
N HIS A 87 -20.79 36.33 -4.24
CA HIS A 87 -20.47 35.68 -2.98
C HIS A 87 -18.98 35.86 -2.62
N PRO A 88 -18.53 37.06 -2.22
CA PRO A 88 -17.12 37.34 -1.94
C PRO A 88 -16.52 36.51 -0.80
N GLU A 89 -17.36 35.94 0.05
CA GLU A 89 -16.98 35.06 1.15
C GLU A 89 -16.58 33.64 0.73
N VAL A 90 -16.87 33.23 -0.50
CA VAL A 90 -16.52 31.90 -1.04
C VAL A 90 -15.68 32.04 -2.30
N MET A 91 -14.90 31.01 -2.59
CA MET A 91 -14.18 30.88 -3.84
C MET A 91 -15.14 30.73 -5.02
N SER A 92 -14.92 31.45 -6.11
CA SER A 92 -15.63 31.18 -7.37
C SER A 92 -15.09 29.89 -8.03
N LYS A 93 -15.89 29.22 -8.87
CA LYS A 93 -15.44 28.06 -9.65
C LYS A 93 -14.14 28.33 -10.42
N ALA A 94 -14.00 29.52 -11.03
CA ALA A 94 -12.79 29.89 -11.76
C ALA A 94 -11.56 29.98 -10.84
N GLN A 95 -11.70 30.56 -9.64
CA GLN A 95 -10.62 30.59 -8.64
C GLN A 95 -10.28 29.17 -8.16
N PHE A 96 -11.29 28.32 -7.94
CA PHE A 96 -11.12 26.94 -7.52
C PHE A 96 -10.39 26.10 -8.56
N ASP A 97 -10.80 26.21 -9.82
CA ASP A 97 -10.13 25.52 -10.93
C ASP A 97 -8.72 26.05 -11.18
N ALA A 98 -8.47 27.35 -11.00
CA ALA A 98 -7.12 27.91 -11.06
C ALA A 98 -6.20 27.33 -9.98
N LEU A 99 -6.68 27.21 -8.73
CA LEU A 99 -5.92 26.56 -7.65
C LEU A 99 -5.65 25.09 -7.95
N ARG A 100 -6.63 24.37 -8.51
CA ARG A 100 -6.46 22.99 -8.95
C ARG A 100 -5.36 22.90 -9.99
N GLN A 101 -5.43 23.68 -11.08
CA GLN A 101 -4.42 23.66 -12.14
C GLN A 101 -3.03 24.02 -11.63
N MET A 102 -2.91 25.00 -10.74
CA MET A 102 -1.63 25.35 -10.10
C MET A 102 -1.05 24.16 -9.34
N ARG A 103 -1.86 23.43 -8.56
CA ARG A 103 -1.40 22.23 -7.83
C ARG A 103 -1.06 21.08 -8.77
N LYS A 104 -1.79 20.88 -9.87
CA LYS A 104 -1.43 19.89 -10.90
C LYS A 104 -0.04 20.14 -11.49
N GLN A 105 0.38 21.40 -11.59
CA GLN A 105 1.73 21.76 -12.03
C GLN A 105 2.77 21.63 -10.90
N GLN A 106 2.37 21.85 -9.65
CA GLN A 106 3.23 21.76 -8.47
C GLN A 106 3.62 20.33 -8.13
N TYR A 107 2.70 19.38 -8.29
CA TYR A 107 2.87 17.97 -7.93
C TYR A 107 3.16 17.09 -9.16
N ALA A 108 3.70 15.89 -8.95
CA ALA A 108 3.96 14.91 -10.00
C ALA A 108 2.68 14.18 -10.45
N GLY A 109 1.66 14.15 -9.60
CA GLY A 109 0.37 13.52 -9.86
C GLY A 109 -0.53 13.60 -8.62
N SER A 110 -1.60 12.81 -8.62
CA SER A 110 -2.48 12.67 -7.46
C SER A 110 -2.01 11.58 -6.51
N GLY A 111 -2.00 11.88 -5.22
CA GLY A 111 -1.39 11.05 -4.20
C GLY A 111 -1.20 11.81 -2.87
N PHE A 112 -0.43 11.22 -1.97
CA PHE A 112 -0.15 11.79 -0.65
C PHE A 112 0.97 12.82 -0.75
N VAL A 113 0.72 14.01 -0.22
CA VAL A 113 1.70 15.10 -0.10
C VAL A 113 2.40 15.01 1.25
N GLU A 114 1.63 14.73 2.30
CA GLU A 114 2.13 14.40 3.63
C GLU A 114 1.50 13.09 4.08
N TRP A 115 2.31 12.21 4.64
CA TRP A 115 1.86 10.91 5.13
C TRP A 115 1.07 11.00 6.43
N GLY A 116 1.27 12.08 7.19
CA GLY A 116 0.94 12.16 8.61
C GLY A 116 2.03 11.54 9.47
N LYS A 117 2.04 11.86 10.76
CA LYS A 117 2.85 11.13 11.75
C LYS A 117 2.09 9.90 12.23
N HIS A 118 2.81 8.90 12.70
CA HIS A 118 2.21 7.71 13.32
C HIS A 118 2.47 7.69 14.82
N TYR A 119 1.65 6.96 15.56
CA TYR A 119 1.89 6.74 16.97
C TYR A 119 3.14 5.87 17.17
N LEU A 120 4.10 6.35 17.95
CA LEU A 120 5.32 5.61 18.26
C LEU A 120 5.66 5.75 19.75
N ARG A 121 5.54 4.63 20.47
CA ARG A 121 5.93 4.53 21.88
C ARG A 121 6.52 3.16 22.17
N SER A 122 7.71 3.14 22.76
CA SER A 122 8.37 1.91 23.17
C SER A 122 7.52 1.12 24.17
N GLY A 123 7.42 -0.20 23.98
CA GLY A 123 6.66 -1.11 24.85
C GLY A 123 5.14 -1.12 24.64
N TYR A 124 4.63 -0.47 23.60
CA TYR A 124 3.21 -0.45 23.26
C TYR A 124 2.94 -1.31 22.02
N ALA A 125 1.76 -1.92 21.94
CA ALA A 125 1.33 -2.77 20.82
C ALA A 125 0.96 -1.95 19.57
N SER A 126 1.82 -1.01 19.16
CA SER A 126 1.67 -0.15 17.99
C SER A 126 2.87 -0.31 17.07
N GLU A 127 2.62 -0.55 15.79
CA GLU A 127 3.68 -0.76 14.81
C GLU A 127 3.48 0.13 13.58
N PRO A 128 4.52 0.89 13.17
CA PRO A 128 4.43 1.74 11.99
C PRO A 128 4.45 0.93 10.69
N ILE A 129 3.59 1.33 9.75
CA ILE A 129 3.55 0.84 8.37
C ILE A 129 4.05 1.98 7.48
N ASN A 130 5.33 1.91 7.10
CA ASN A 130 6.04 3.03 6.48
C ASN A 130 5.89 4.32 7.32
N GLU A 131 5.44 5.42 6.69
CA GLU A 131 5.21 6.70 7.37
C GLU A 131 3.70 6.98 7.51
N GLY A 132 3.30 7.53 8.67
CA GLY A 132 1.92 7.96 8.96
C GLY A 132 0.84 6.90 9.13
N LEU A 133 0.95 5.73 8.47
CA LEU A 133 0.06 4.60 8.64
C LEU A 133 0.60 3.68 9.74
N PHE A 134 -0.25 3.11 10.58
CA PHE A 134 0.17 2.22 11.67
C PHE A 134 -0.94 1.31 12.16
N SER A 135 -0.55 0.15 12.67
CA SER A 135 -1.43 -0.82 13.32
C SER A 135 -1.37 -0.68 14.84
N VAL A 136 -2.47 -0.97 15.52
CA VAL A 136 -2.54 -1.10 16.97
C VAL A 136 -3.22 -2.43 17.31
N SER A 137 -2.54 -3.29 18.04
CA SER A 137 -3.04 -4.62 18.46
C SER A 137 -3.44 -4.61 19.93
N ALA A 138 -4.39 -3.75 20.30
CA ALA A 138 -4.88 -3.56 21.67
C ALA A 138 -6.39 -3.31 21.71
N VAL A 139 -7.00 -3.49 22.89
CA VAL A 139 -8.45 -3.32 23.09
C VAL A 139 -8.88 -1.91 22.63
N SER A 140 -10.08 -1.80 22.04
CA SER A 140 -10.62 -0.60 21.36
C SER A 140 -10.05 -0.32 19.95
N TYR A 141 -9.19 -1.19 19.42
CA TYR A 141 -8.66 -1.13 18.05
C TYR A 141 -8.99 -2.37 17.23
N GLU A 142 -10.02 -3.12 17.66
CA GLU A 142 -10.51 -4.28 16.95
C GLU A 142 -10.90 -3.88 15.52
N ASN A 143 -10.46 -4.68 14.56
CA ASN A 143 -10.65 -4.50 13.13
C ASN A 143 -10.34 -3.06 12.68
N THR A 144 -9.26 -2.44 13.15
CA THR A 144 -8.97 -1.03 12.83
C THR A 144 -7.52 -0.84 12.35
N LEU A 145 -7.37 0.00 11.33
CA LEU A 145 -6.09 0.53 10.84
C LEU A 145 -6.05 2.05 11.07
N SER A 146 -4.90 2.61 11.45
CA SER A 146 -4.80 4.03 11.80
C SER A 146 -3.95 4.80 10.81
N LEU A 147 -4.37 6.03 10.48
CA LEU A 147 -3.65 6.96 9.59
C LEU A 147 -3.56 8.35 10.22
N GLY A 148 -2.34 8.90 10.30
CA GLY A 148 -2.10 10.21 10.90
C GLY A 148 -2.38 10.23 12.40
N ILE A 149 -2.01 11.33 13.06
CA ILE A 149 -2.29 11.52 14.49
C ILE A 149 -2.63 12.96 14.86
N SER A 150 -3.27 13.03 16.02
CA SER A 150 -3.77 14.14 16.82
C SER A 150 -2.76 14.97 17.62
N ASN A 151 -1.77 14.25 18.12
CA ASN A 151 -1.02 14.57 19.33
C ASN A 151 0.48 14.37 19.09
N SER A 152 1.28 15.35 19.49
CA SER A 152 2.73 15.35 19.26
C SER A 152 3.53 14.52 20.26
N ILE A 153 2.99 14.18 21.44
CA ILE A 153 3.78 13.63 22.56
C ILE A 153 4.41 12.26 22.23
N TYR A 154 3.69 11.38 21.53
CA TYR A 154 4.18 10.07 21.11
C TYR A 154 4.07 9.92 19.59
N SER A 155 4.74 10.83 18.88
CA SER A 155 4.73 10.90 17.42
C SER A 155 6.04 10.41 16.80
N GLY A 156 5.94 9.60 15.76
CA GLY A 156 7.06 9.12 14.94
C GLY A 156 6.85 9.38 13.45
N GLY A 157 7.91 9.18 12.65
CA GLY A 157 7.93 9.39 11.21
C GLY A 157 8.50 10.75 10.77
N ASN A 158 8.82 10.88 9.48
CA ASN A 158 9.44 12.07 8.89
C ASN A 158 8.45 13.06 8.28
N SER A 159 7.16 12.75 8.28
CA SER A 159 6.08 13.65 7.82
C SER A 159 6.14 15.00 8.55
N ARG A 160 5.94 16.09 7.81
CA ARG A 160 5.97 17.46 8.35
C ARG A 160 4.71 17.77 9.15
N THR A 161 3.59 17.15 8.78
CA THR A 161 2.30 17.30 9.46
C THR A 161 1.95 16.07 10.29
N LEU A 162 1.13 16.27 11.34
CA LEU A 162 0.62 15.17 12.17
C LEU A 162 -0.47 14.38 11.43
N ASP A 163 -1.41 15.08 10.78
CA ASP A 163 -2.42 14.48 9.91
C ASP A 163 -1.89 14.27 8.48
N ALA A 164 -2.51 13.36 7.73
CA ALA A 164 -2.16 13.11 6.34
C ALA A 164 -2.81 14.13 5.40
N SER A 165 -2.14 14.46 4.30
CA SER A 165 -2.70 15.33 3.25
C SER A 165 -2.55 14.72 1.87
N VAL A 166 -3.59 14.85 1.05
CA VAL A 166 -3.71 14.20 -0.25
C VAL A 166 -4.14 15.21 -1.31
N ILE A 167 -3.54 15.13 -2.50
CA ILE A 167 -4.02 15.85 -3.69
C ILE A 167 -4.75 14.87 -4.60
N ILE A 168 -5.98 15.19 -4.97
CA ILE A 168 -6.79 14.44 -5.94
C ILE A 168 -7.34 15.43 -6.96
N ASP A 169 -6.96 15.30 -8.23
CA ASP A 169 -7.48 16.16 -9.32
C ASP A 169 -7.19 17.65 -9.04
N GLY A 170 -6.02 17.92 -8.45
CA GLY A 170 -5.60 19.24 -7.98
C GLY A 170 -6.31 19.73 -6.70
N VAL A 171 -7.27 19.00 -6.15
CA VAL A 171 -7.95 19.35 -4.89
C VAL A 171 -7.14 18.85 -3.70
N SER A 172 -6.90 19.72 -2.72
CA SER A 172 -6.19 19.36 -1.49
C SER A 172 -7.16 18.91 -0.41
N LEU A 173 -6.97 17.70 0.09
CA LEU A 173 -7.75 17.10 1.17
C LEU A 173 -6.86 16.90 2.39
N ASN A 174 -7.32 17.39 3.54
CA ASN A 174 -6.70 17.10 4.83
C ASN A 174 -7.48 15.97 5.51
N LEU A 175 -6.81 14.85 5.78
CA LEU A 175 -7.44 13.64 6.30
C LEU A 175 -7.43 13.66 7.83
N THR A 176 -8.52 14.13 8.40
CA THR A 176 -8.77 14.08 9.84
C THR A 176 -10.19 13.67 10.14
N GLN A 177 -10.36 12.75 11.08
CA GLN A 177 -11.67 12.29 11.53
C GLN A 177 -12.08 12.93 12.88
N HIS A 178 -11.14 13.57 13.59
CA HIS A 178 -11.35 14.07 14.96
C HIS A 178 -12.05 13.05 15.90
N VAL A 179 -11.56 11.80 15.93
CA VAL A 179 -11.98 10.79 16.91
C VAL A 179 -11.00 10.79 18.08
N ILE A 180 -11.49 10.97 19.31
CA ILE A 180 -10.67 10.87 20.53
C ILE A 180 -10.70 9.42 21.03
N ASN A 181 -9.53 8.84 21.31
CA ASN A 181 -9.42 7.52 21.93
C ASN A 181 -8.25 7.47 22.95
N SER A 182 -8.06 6.31 23.60
CA SER A 182 -7.07 6.11 24.67
C SER A 182 -5.60 6.26 24.26
N TYR A 183 -5.27 6.25 22.96
CA TYR A 183 -3.90 6.36 22.43
C TYR A 183 -3.68 7.69 21.69
N GLY A 184 -4.68 8.58 21.69
CA GLY A 184 -4.64 9.87 21.01
C GLY A 184 -5.82 10.03 20.06
N THR A 185 -5.65 10.91 19.09
CA THR A 185 -6.61 11.15 18.02
C THR A 185 -5.95 10.66 16.73
N ALA A 186 -6.62 9.88 15.89
CA ALA A 186 -6.11 9.39 14.60
C ALA A 186 -7.28 9.21 13.65
N PHE A 187 -7.02 9.12 12.34
CA PHE A 187 -8.03 8.66 11.40
C PHE A 187 -8.18 7.14 11.53
N LEU A 188 -9.29 6.67 12.09
CA LEU A 188 -9.54 5.25 12.33
C LEU A 188 -10.28 4.64 11.14
N ILE A 189 -9.57 3.81 10.39
CA ILE A 189 -10.11 3.07 9.26
C ILE A 189 -10.66 1.75 9.81
N LYS A 190 -11.99 1.67 9.92
CA LYS A 190 -12.65 0.43 10.35
C LYS A 190 -12.62 -0.60 9.24
N MET A 191 -12.33 -1.83 9.60
CA MET A 191 -12.26 -3.00 8.75
C MET A 191 -13.46 -3.93 9.01
N PRO A 192 -13.90 -4.70 8.01
CA PRO A 192 -14.96 -5.69 8.21
C PRO A 192 -14.55 -6.75 9.24
N PRO A 193 -15.51 -7.48 9.86
CA PRO A 193 -15.17 -8.62 10.71
C PRO A 193 -14.35 -9.66 9.96
N ALA A 194 -13.38 -10.29 10.63
CA ALA A 194 -12.61 -11.39 10.05
C ALA A 194 -13.51 -12.54 9.59
N PRO A 195 -13.15 -13.29 8.52
CA PRO A 195 -13.90 -14.45 8.08
C PRO A 195 -14.22 -15.42 9.22
N ASP A 196 -15.45 -15.93 9.23
CA ASP A 196 -15.99 -16.80 10.27
C ASP A 196 -16.47 -18.16 9.73
N GLY A 197 -16.24 -18.42 8.45
CA GLY A 197 -16.66 -19.66 7.78
C GLY A 197 -18.11 -19.67 7.30
N THR A 198 -18.86 -18.57 7.41
CA THR A 198 -20.31 -18.53 7.08
C THR A 198 -20.64 -17.92 5.71
N LYS A 199 -19.65 -17.36 5.01
CA LYS A 199 -19.82 -16.79 3.66
C LYS A 199 -19.19 -17.70 2.61
N THR A 200 -19.88 -17.93 1.49
CA THR A 200 -19.30 -18.56 0.29
C THR A 200 -19.12 -17.55 -0.83
N TYR A 201 -18.13 -17.79 -1.69
CA TYR A 201 -17.89 -17.06 -2.93
C TYR A 201 -17.87 -18.00 -4.13
N ASP A 202 -18.73 -17.73 -5.11
CA ASP A 202 -18.72 -18.41 -6.40
C ASP A 202 -17.91 -17.63 -7.44
N SER A 203 -16.73 -18.14 -7.74
CA SER A 203 -15.79 -17.56 -8.70
C SER A 203 -16.28 -17.53 -10.15
N ALA A 204 -17.28 -18.34 -10.52
CA ALA A 204 -17.86 -18.33 -11.87
C ALA A 204 -18.88 -17.19 -12.04
N THR A 205 -19.72 -16.97 -11.03
CA THR A 205 -20.81 -15.98 -11.08
C THR A 205 -20.42 -14.63 -10.48
N GLY A 206 -19.47 -14.60 -9.55
CA GLY A 206 -19.11 -13.44 -8.73
C GLY A 206 -19.95 -13.30 -7.46
N THR A 207 -20.87 -14.24 -7.19
CA THR A 207 -21.84 -14.13 -6.10
C THR A 207 -21.21 -14.45 -4.75
N VAL A 208 -21.52 -13.64 -3.73
CA VAL A 208 -21.24 -13.96 -2.32
C VAL A 208 -22.56 -14.27 -1.64
N THR A 209 -22.60 -15.36 -0.89
CA THR A 209 -23.79 -15.80 -0.16
C THR A 209 -23.47 -15.90 1.32
N GLN A 210 -24.24 -15.20 2.15
CA GLN A 210 -24.24 -15.35 3.60
C GLN A 210 -25.13 -16.54 3.97
N HIS A 211 -24.59 -17.48 4.74
CA HIS A 211 -25.34 -18.63 5.27
C HIS A 211 -25.63 -18.45 6.75
N SER A 212 -26.56 -19.25 7.28
CA SER A 212 -26.94 -19.22 8.70
C SER A 212 -25.88 -19.80 9.64
N SER A 213 -25.02 -20.67 9.14
CA SER A 213 -23.94 -21.32 9.90
C SER A 213 -22.78 -21.72 8.98
N ALA A 214 -21.64 -22.05 9.59
CA ALA A 214 -20.50 -22.60 8.85
C ALA A 214 -20.86 -23.96 8.21
N GLU A 215 -21.59 -24.82 8.92
CA GLU A 215 -22.05 -26.12 8.41
C GLU A 215 -22.78 -25.99 7.08
N VAL A 216 -23.75 -25.07 7.00
CA VAL A 216 -24.52 -24.83 5.77
C VAL A 216 -23.63 -24.26 4.66
N ALA A 217 -22.70 -23.36 5.01
CA ALA A 217 -21.78 -22.77 4.04
C ALA A 217 -20.86 -23.83 3.41
N PHE A 218 -20.23 -24.67 4.22
CA PHE A 218 -19.34 -25.74 3.75
C PHE A 218 -20.11 -26.83 2.98
N ALA A 219 -21.33 -27.17 3.41
CA ALA A 219 -22.20 -28.10 2.69
C ALA A 219 -22.64 -27.57 1.30
N SER A 220 -22.60 -26.25 1.09
CA SER A 220 -22.96 -25.61 -0.19
C SER A 220 -21.77 -25.47 -1.16
N GLU A 221 -20.58 -25.92 -0.80
CA GLU A 221 -19.42 -25.80 -1.67
C GLU A 221 -19.58 -26.58 -2.98
N THR A 222 -19.06 -25.99 -4.05
CA THR A 222 -18.93 -26.64 -5.35
C THR A 222 -17.49 -26.46 -5.84
N GLN A 223 -17.22 -26.76 -7.11
CA GLN A 223 -15.91 -26.49 -7.71
C GLN A 223 -15.59 -24.98 -7.75
N THR A 224 -16.60 -24.14 -7.92
CA THR A 224 -16.41 -22.68 -8.08
C THR A 224 -16.91 -21.88 -6.88
N ASN A 225 -17.86 -22.43 -6.10
CA ASN A 225 -18.37 -21.87 -4.86
C ASN A 225 -17.58 -22.41 -3.66
N LYS A 226 -16.80 -21.56 -2.99
CA LYS A 226 -15.94 -21.93 -1.85
C LYS A 226 -16.20 -21.04 -0.65
N VAL A 227 -16.09 -21.59 0.56
CA VAL A 227 -16.17 -20.83 1.80
C VAL A 227 -14.98 -19.86 1.88
N ILE A 228 -15.26 -18.61 2.24
CA ILE A 228 -14.24 -17.58 2.42
C ILE A 228 -13.57 -17.81 3.78
N THR A 229 -12.38 -18.41 3.77
CA THR A 229 -11.56 -18.65 4.97
C THR A 229 -10.33 -17.76 5.05
N SER A 230 -9.98 -17.07 3.94
CA SER A 230 -8.91 -16.09 3.85
C SER A 230 -9.25 -15.06 2.76
N ARG A 231 -8.90 -13.79 2.99
CA ARG A 231 -9.09 -12.72 2.00
C ARG A 231 -8.18 -11.53 2.25
N LYS A 232 -7.98 -10.70 1.21
CA LYS A 232 -7.43 -9.34 1.34
C LYS A 232 -8.51 -8.29 1.16
N ASP A 233 -8.65 -7.38 2.12
CA ASP A 233 -9.57 -6.24 2.03
C ASP A 233 -8.88 -5.02 1.42
N LEU A 234 -9.58 -4.27 0.56
CA LEU A 234 -9.05 -3.07 -0.10
C LEU A 234 -9.51 -1.80 0.59
N VAL A 235 -8.55 -0.98 1.00
CA VAL A 235 -8.76 0.36 1.57
C VAL A 235 -8.42 1.42 0.53
N PHE A 236 -9.32 2.39 0.32
CA PHE A 236 -9.06 3.52 -0.57
C PHE A 236 -9.82 4.78 -0.14
N LEU A 237 -9.31 5.94 -0.54
CA LEU A 237 -9.96 7.23 -0.40
C LEU A 237 -10.83 7.48 -1.64
N GLU A 238 -12.10 7.83 -1.44
CA GLU A 238 -13.03 8.22 -2.50
C GLU A 238 -13.38 9.69 -2.34
N SER A 239 -13.31 10.47 -3.43
CA SER A 239 -13.60 11.91 -3.45
C SER A 239 -14.54 12.26 -4.60
N TRP A 240 -15.48 13.18 -4.39
CA TRP A 240 -16.41 13.64 -5.43
C TRP A 240 -16.87 15.08 -5.19
N HIS A 241 -17.34 15.71 -6.25
CA HIS A 241 -17.94 17.04 -6.18
C HIS A 241 -19.45 16.90 -6.00
N GLU A 242 -20.06 17.71 -5.14
CA GLU A 242 -21.50 17.63 -4.90
C GLU A 242 -22.14 18.96 -4.58
N ILE A 243 -23.29 19.23 -5.20
CA ILE A 243 -24.12 20.39 -4.89
C ILE A 243 -24.64 20.26 -3.45
N ILE A 244 -24.37 21.27 -2.63
CA ILE A 244 -24.74 21.28 -1.21
C ILE A 244 -26.26 21.18 -1.04
N ALA A 245 -27.03 21.82 -1.92
CA ALA A 245 -28.49 21.87 -1.85
C ALA A 245 -29.17 20.50 -2.04
N ASP A 246 -28.55 19.56 -2.76
CA ASP A 246 -29.15 18.25 -3.07
C ASP A 246 -29.42 17.40 -1.82
N LYS A 247 -28.57 17.55 -0.80
CA LYS A 247 -28.70 16.88 0.51
C LYS A 247 -28.86 17.86 1.67
N ASP A 248 -28.83 19.15 1.38
CA ASP A 248 -28.91 20.24 2.35
C ASP A 248 -27.93 20.09 3.54
N VAL A 249 -26.70 19.63 3.27
CA VAL A 249 -25.70 19.32 4.29
C VAL A 249 -24.30 19.77 3.90
N VAL A 250 -23.52 20.23 4.87
CA VAL A 250 -22.08 20.53 4.74
C VAL A 250 -21.30 19.79 5.81
N TYR A 251 -20.17 19.22 5.42
CA TYR A 251 -19.26 18.52 6.33
C TYR A 251 -17.99 19.34 6.55
N PRO A 252 -17.44 19.41 7.78
CA PRO A 252 -16.12 19.96 8.01
C PRO A 252 -15.07 19.26 7.12
N LEU A 253 -14.27 20.08 6.43
CA LEU A 253 -13.19 19.66 5.52
C LEU A 253 -13.66 18.78 4.35
N GLY A 254 -14.97 18.67 4.11
CA GLY A 254 -15.55 17.74 3.15
C GLY A 254 -15.56 16.27 3.62
N ASN A 255 -15.17 15.97 4.86
CA ASN A 255 -15.12 14.61 5.37
C ASN A 255 -16.52 14.10 5.75
N VAL A 256 -17.13 13.23 4.93
CA VAL A 256 -18.47 12.68 5.24
C VAL A 256 -18.44 11.64 6.37
N GLN A 257 -17.26 11.35 6.94
CA GLN A 257 -17.03 10.47 8.08
C GLN A 257 -16.50 11.24 9.30
N TYR A 258 -16.62 12.57 9.31
CA TYR A 258 -16.19 13.41 10.42
C TYR A 258 -16.82 12.97 11.75
N GLY A 259 -16.00 12.71 12.76
CA GLY A 259 -16.39 11.99 13.98
C GLY A 259 -16.80 12.87 15.17
N ALA A 260 -16.46 14.17 15.16
CA ALA A 260 -16.78 15.05 16.27
C ALA A 260 -18.16 15.71 16.12
N SER A 261 -18.88 15.85 17.23
CA SER A 261 -20.23 16.45 17.29
C SER A 261 -20.24 17.99 17.25
N SER A 262 -19.08 18.63 17.14
CA SER A 262 -18.98 20.07 16.95
C SER A 262 -17.77 20.46 16.10
N TYR A 263 -17.85 21.62 15.47
CA TYR A 263 -16.75 22.23 14.72
C TYR A 263 -16.76 23.75 14.92
N GLN A 264 -15.67 24.31 15.46
CA GLN A 264 -15.54 25.76 15.73
C GLN A 264 -16.74 26.37 16.49
N GLY A 265 -17.24 25.65 17.50
CA GLY A 265 -18.39 26.05 18.31
C GLY A 265 -19.76 25.87 17.63
N ILE A 266 -19.82 25.27 16.43
CA ILE A 266 -21.05 24.90 15.74
C ILE A 266 -21.39 23.45 16.08
N ALA A 267 -22.59 23.19 16.57
CA ALA A 267 -23.09 21.84 16.79
C ALA A 267 -23.35 21.13 15.46
N LEU A 268 -22.94 19.86 15.37
CA LEU A 268 -23.11 19.01 14.19
C LEU A 268 -24.09 17.87 14.49
N LEU A 269 -24.72 17.35 13.43
CA LEU A 269 -25.71 16.29 13.46
C LEU A 269 -25.24 15.12 12.57
N ASN A 270 -25.52 13.89 12.99
CA ASN A 270 -25.11 12.67 12.29
C ASN A 270 -26.27 11.88 11.67
N ASN A 271 -27.44 12.51 11.56
CA ASN A 271 -28.68 11.93 11.03
C ASN A 271 -29.25 12.76 9.85
N LEU A 272 -28.42 13.57 9.19
CA LEU A 272 -28.83 14.43 8.07
C LEU A 272 -28.95 13.67 6.74
N VAL A 273 -28.30 12.52 6.63
CA VAL A 273 -28.29 11.63 5.47
C VAL A 273 -28.41 10.17 5.93
N ALA A 274 -28.73 9.24 5.03
CA ALA A 274 -28.77 7.83 5.39
C ALA A 274 -27.37 7.31 5.77
N GLN A 275 -27.32 6.34 6.69
CA GLN A 275 -26.08 5.82 7.27
C GLN A 275 -25.08 5.31 6.20
N GLY A 276 -25.57 4.64 5.16
CA GLY A 276 -24.75 4.10 4.07
C GLY A 276 -23.91 5.13 3.31
N TYR A 277 -24.27 6.41 3.37
CA TYR A 277 -23.52 7.51 2.76
C TYR A 277 -22.15 7.74 3.42
N SER A 278 -22.05 7.50 4.73
CA SER A 278 -20.81 7.63 5.53
C SER A 278 -20.14 6.29 5.83
N ALA A 279 -20.75 5.17 5.46
CA ALA A 279 -20.24 3.83 5.73
C ALA A 279 -18.88 3.58 5.05
N PHE A 280 -17.99 2.85 5.72
CA PHE A 280 -16.73 2.39 5.12
C PHE A 280 -16.97 1.37 4.00
N GLY A 281 -17.92 0.47 4.16
CA GLY A 281 -18.25 -0.57 3.19
C GLY A 281 -19.69 -1.03 3.31
N GLU A 282 -20.08 -2.03 2.52
CA GLU A 282 -21.41 -2.67 2.55
C GLU A 282 -21.69 -3.34 3.90
N TRP A 283 -20.63 -3.82 4.56
CA TRP A 283 -20.67 -4.45 5.87
C TRP A 283 -20.84 -3.47 7.05
N ASP A 284 -20.64 -2.17 6.84
CA ASP A 284 -20.64 -1.17 7.92
C ASP A 284 -22.02 -0.53 8.09
N THR A 285 -22.74 -0.98 9.11
CA THR A 285 -24.08 -0.49 9.46
C THR A 285 -24.07 0.62 10.52
N ASN A 286 -22.89 1.01 11.03
CA ASN A 286 -22.78 1.79 12.26
C ASN A 286 -22.21 3.20 12.04
N THR A 287 -21.28 3.37 11.10
CA THR A 287 -20.60 4.65 10.91
C THR A 287 -21.53 5.71 10.35
N LYS A 288 -21.58 6.86 11.04
CA LYS A 288 -22.30 8.06 10.62
C LYS A 288 -21.36 9.25 10.75
N GLY A 289 -21.34 10.13 9.74
CA GLY A 289 -20.57 11.36 9.80
C GLY A 289 -21.38 12.53 10.35
N TYR A 290 -20.72 13.38 11.12
CA TYR A 290 -21.29 14.62 11.65
C TYR A 290 -21.13 15.76 10.65
N GLY A 291 -22.26 16.33 10.23
CA GLY A 291 -22.33 17.50 9.36
C GLY A 291 -23.31 18.54 9.90
N VAL A 292 -23.55 19.60 9.15
CA VAL A 292 -24.53 20.61 9.52
C VAL A 292 -25.51 20.85 8.39
N LYS A 293 -26.79 21.05 8.74
CA LYS A 293 -27.84 21.34 7.78
C LYS A 293 -27.66 22.76 7.23
N TRP A 294 -27.50 22.88 5.92
CA TRP A 294 -27.06 24.11 5.26
C TRP A 294 -28.13 25.22 5.33
N SER A 295 -29.36 24.88 4.97
CA SER A 295 -30.52 25.78 4.98
C SER A 295 -30.81 26.40 6.34
N THR A 296 -30.53 25.69 7.44
CA THR A 296 -30.81 26.16 8.81
C THR A 296 -29.63 26.90 9.45
N LEU A 297 -28.47 26.90 8.79
CA LEU A 297 -27.27 27.54 9.33
C LEU A 297 -27.41 29.07 9.30
N SER A 298 -27.04 29.74 10.40
CA SER A 298 -27.04 31.21 10.46
C SER A 298 -26.05 31.81 9.46
N ALA A 299 -26.29 33.04 9.00
CA ALA A 299 -25.39 33.71 8.04
C ALA A 299 -23.94 33.76 8.54
N ALA A 300 -23.73 34.09 9.83
CA ALA A 300 -22.40 34.12 10.44
C ALA A 300 -21.71 32.74 10.44
N ASN A 301 -22.44 31.66 10.70
CA ASN A 301 -21.88 30.32 10.67
C ASN A 301 -21.68 29.79 9.24
N ARG A 302 -22.52 30.17 8.26
CA ARG A 302 -22.27 29.88 6.83
C ARG A 302 -20.96 30.50 6.38
N ILE A 303 -20.71 31.76 6.74
CA ILE A 303 -19.47 32.47 6.40
C ILE A 303 -18.23 31.74 6.96
N LYS A 304 -18.30 31.11 8.14
CA LYS A 304 -17.17 30.32 8.68
C LYS A 304 -16.82 29.14 7.76
N PHE A 305 -17.83 28.44 7.22
CA PHE A 305 -17.60 27.35 6.28
C PHE A 305 -17.12 27.83 4.90
N LEU A 306 -17.65 28.96 4.41
CA LEU A 306 -17.29 29.49 3.09
C LEU A 306 -15.88 30.10 3.05
N LYS A 307 -15.46 30.78 4.13
CA LYS A 307 -14.15 31.46 4.20
C LYS A 307 -12.96 30.52 4.31
N ASN A 308 -13.15 29.31 4.84
CA ASN A 308 -12.05 28.36 5.00
C ASN A 308 -11.86 27.54 3.71
N PRO A 309 -10.77 27.76 2.94
CA PRO A 309 -10.54 27.06 1.68
C PRO A 309 -10.35 25.55 1.86
N GLU A 310 -9.98 25.06 3.05
CA GLU A 310 -9.83 23.62 3.33
C GLU A 310 -11.18 22.87 3.36
N HIS A 311 -12.30 23.59 3.44
CA HIS A 311 -13.62 22.99 3.26
C HIS A 311 -13.96 22.67 1.81
N ASN A 312 -13.12 23.11 0.87
CA ASN A 312 -13.26 22.91 -0.57
C ASN A 312 -14.68 23.22 -1.07
N ILE A 313 -15.24 24.35 -0.62
CA ILE A 313 -16.52 24.89 -1.08
C ILE A 313 -16.25 25.97 -2.12
N TYR A 314 -16.93 25.88 -3.26
CA TYR A 314 -16.91 26.91 -4.29
C TYR A 314 -18.31 27.17 -4.82
N TYR A 315 -18.52 28.36 -5.38
CA TYR A 315 -19.76 28.72 -6.06
C TYR A 315 -19.60 28.59 -7.58
N ASP A 316 -20.50 27.83 -8.20
CA ASP A 316 -20.62 27.72 -9.66
C ASP A 316 -21.71 28.70 -10.15
N PRO A 317 -21.35 29.76 -10.89
CA PRO A 317 -22.32 30.73 -11.40
C PRO A 317 -23.23 30.17 -12.51
N GLU A 318 -22.80 29.14 -13.24
CA GLU A 318 -23.60 28.51 -14.31
C GLU A 318 -24.68 27.61 -13.68
N ALA A 319 -24.29 26.77 -12.72
CA ALA A 319 -25.21 25.93 -11.97
C ALA A 319 -26.01 26.70 -10.89
N LYS A 320 -25.59 27.94 -10.58
CA LYS A 320 -26.13 28.80 -9.52
C LYS A 320 -26.17 28.10 -8.16
N ALA A 321 -25.13 27.34 -7.86
CA ALA A 321 -25.08 26.45 -6.71
C ALA A 321 -23.75 26.54 -5.96
N TYR A 322 -23.78 26.23 -4.67
CA TYR A 322 -22.58 25.93 -3.91
C TYR A 322 -22.25 24.45 -4.03
N ILE A 323 -21.01 24.15 -4.38
CA ILE A 323 -20.49 22.79 -4.50
C ILE A 323 -19.46 22.58 -3.40
N GLN A 324 -19.53 21.45 -2.71
CA GLN A 324 -18.48 20.99 -1.81
C GLN A 324 -17.76 19.80 -2.45
N VAL A 325 -16.43 19.79 -2.43
CA VAL A 325 -15.68 18.55 -2.65
C VAL A 325 -15.71 17.73 -1.37
N ARG A 326 -16.27 16.53 -1.45
CA ARG A 326 -16.48 15.62 -0.33
C ARG A 326 -15.60 14.39 -0.48
N TYR A 327 -15.28 13.74 0.63
CA TYR A 327 -14.53 12.49 0.62
C TYR A 327 -14.95 11.54 1.74
N ARG A 328 -14.62 10.26 1.54
CA ARG A 328 -14.64 9.18 2.56
C ARG A 328 -13.54 8.18 2.31
N VAL A 329 -13.10 7.49 3.36
CA VAL A 329 -12.36 6.24 3.22
C VAL A 329 -13.35 5.09 3.09
N ARG A 330 -13.09 4.20 2.13
CA ARG A 330 -13.84 2.98 1.90
C ARG A 330 -12.98 1.75 2.15
N VAL A 331 -13.63 0.69 2.65
CA VAL A 331 -13.04 -0.63 2.86
C VAL A 331 -13.95 -1.68 2.23
N VAL A 332 -13.45 -2.29 1.17
CA VAL A 332 -14.14 -3.33 0.40
C VAL A 332 -13.70 -4.69 0.90
N GLU A 333 -14.65 -5.51 1.35
CA GLU A 333 -14.41 -6.91 1.67
C GLU A 333 -13.89 -7.66 0.44
N GLY A 334 -12.69 -8.26 0.55
CA GLY A 334 -12.22 -9.19 -0.45
C GLY A 334 -13.02 -10.49 -0.46
N LYS A 335 -12.80 -11.34 -1.45
CA LYS A 335 -13.44 -12.67 -1.54
C LYS A 335 -12.45 -13.84 -1.55
N THR A 336 -11.15 -13.53 -1.60
CA THR A 336 -9.94 -14.34 -1.81
C THR A 336 -8.73 -13.45 -1.48
N ASP A 337 -7.52 -14.01 -1.42
CA ASP A 337 -6.30 -13.27 -1.10
C ASP A 337 -5.72 -12.45 -2.28
N SER A 338 -6.33 -12.52 -3.47
CA SER A 338 -5.78 -11.92 -4.69
C SER A 338 -6.65 -10.79 -5.23
N TRP A 339 -5.99 -9.70 -5.63
CA TRP A 339 -6.56 -8.60 -6.40
C TRP A 339 -5.81 -8.48 -7.72
N ARG A 340 -6.52 -8.25 -8.84
CA ARG A 340 -5.88 -8.20 -10.17
C ARG A 340 -5.20 -6.87 -10.45
N ALA A 341 -5.85 -5.77 -10.10
CA ALA A 341 -5.34 -4.43 -10.36
C ALA A 341 -5.90 -3.48 -9.31
N VAL A 342 -5.06 -2.94 -8.44
CA VAL A 342 -5.45 -1.93 -7.44
C VAL A 342 -4.81 -0.58 -7.69
N GLN A 343 -3.69 -0.53 -8.42
CA GLN A 343 -2.96 0.70 -8.72
C GLN A 343 -3.49 1.40 -9.98
N ALA A 344 -3.43 2.74 -9.97
CA ALA A 344 -3.92 3.62 -11.03
C ALA A 344 -3.13 3.57 -12.34
N ASN A 345 -1.92 3.01 -12.31
CA ASN A 345 -1.02 2.91 -13.44
C ASN A 345 -1.01 1.51 -14.08
N ASN A 346 -1.89 0.61 -13.66
CA ASN A 346 -2.00 -0.70 -14.30
C ASN A 346 -2.57 -0.52 -15.71
N PRO A 347 -1.86 -0.94 -16.78
CA PRO A 347 -2.29 -0.76 -18.17
C PRO A 347 -3.51 -1.61 -18.53
N LEU A 348 -3.97 -2.51 -17.64
CA LEU A 348 -5.18 -3.30 -17.86
C LEU A 348 -6.43 -2.40 -17.80
N PHE A 349 -7.34 -2.64 -18.74
CA PHE A 349 -8.56 -1.88 -19.09
C PHE A 349 -9.63 -1.69 -17.99
N ALA A 350 -9.30 -1.85 -16.71
CA ALA A 350 -9.95 -1.22 -15.57
C ALA A 350 -9.03 -1.37 -14.36
N ALA A 351 -8.85 -0.31 -13.57
CA ALA A 351 -8.22 -0.43 -12.27
C ALA A 351 -9.29 -0.76 -11.22
N SER A 352 -8.91 -1.34 -10.08
CA SER A 352 -9.82 -1.92 -9.08
C SER A 352 -10.63 -3.12 -9.58
N ILE A 353 -10.01 -3.97 -10.40
CA ILE A 353 -10.55 -5.27 -10.78
C ILE A 353 -10.24 -6.27 -9.67
N TYR A 354 -11.28 -6.87 -9.12
CA TYR A 354 -11.16 -7.98 -8.18
C TYR A 354 -10.89 -9.29 -8.95
N SER A 355 -11.72 -9.57 -9.96
CA SER A 355 -11.63 -10.73 -10.86
C SER A 355 -12.04 -10.33 -12.29
N PRO A 356 -11.83 -11.14 -13.35
CA PRO A 356 -12.24 -10.76 -14.71
C PRO A 356 -13.70 -10.28 -14.84
N VAL A 357 -14.55 -10.65 -13.88
CA VAL A 357 -15.99 -10.37 -13.87
C VAL A 357 -16.41 -9.34 -12.81
N GLU A 358 -15.56 -8.96 -11.84
CA GLU A 358 -15.94 -8.08 -10.72
C GLU A 358 -15.05 -6.86 -10.56
N ARG A 359 -15.68 -5.71 -10.35
CA ARG A 359 -15.04 -4.39 -10.21
C ARG A 359 -15.55 -3.68 -8.97
N VAL A 360 -14.73 -2.79 -8.42
CA VAL A 360 -15.16 -1.85 -7.37
C VAL A 360 -16.13 -0.85 -7.96
N ILE A 361 -17.29 -0.71 -7.31
CA ILE A 361 -18.37 0.19 -7.74
C ILE A 361 -18.16 1.57 -7.08
N PRO A 362 -18.06 2.66 -7.88
CA PRO A 362 -18.05 4.03 -7.35
C PRO A 362 -19.35 4.33 -6.61
N ARG A 363 -19.25 4.97 -5.43
CA ARG A 363 -20.44 5.41 -4.68
C ARG A 363 -20.72 6.90 -4.85
N GLY A 364 -19.69 7.74 -4.81
CA GLY A 364 -19.81 9.20 -4.97
C GLY A 364 -20.95 9.83 -4.15
N ALA A 365 -21.77 10.66 -4.78
CA ALA A 365 -22.92 11.33 -4.17
C ALA A 365 -24.12 10.40 -3.86
N LEU A 366 -24.07 9.11 -4.18
CA LEU A 366 -25.20 8.21 -3.94
C LEU A 366 -25.37 7.93 -2.45
N VAL A 367 -26.62 8.00 -1.99
CA VAL A 367 -27.01 7.68 -0.60
C VAL A 367 -27.11 6.16 -0.40
N ASN A 368 -27.50 5.44 -1.46
CA ASN A 368 -27.55 3.99 -1.54
C ASN A 368 -26.92 3.50 -2.84
N PRO A 369 -25.72 2.93 -2.75
CA PRO A 369 -25.39 1.77 -3.56
C PRO A 369 -25.10 0.60 -2.61
N TYR A 370 -25.89 -0.47 -2.73
CA TYR A 370 -25.80 -1.60 -1.79
C TYR A 370 -24.53 -2.42 -1.96
N LYS A 371 -23.81 -2.32 -3.09
CA LYS A 371 -22.73 -3.23 -3.42
C LYS A 371 -21.39 -2.54 -3.54
N ASP A 372 -20.38 -3.10 -2.87
CA ASP A 372 -18.99 -2.67 -3.03
C ASP A 372 -18.33 -3.24 -4.28
N LEU A 373 -18.64 -4.50 -4.58
CA LEU A 373 -18.12 -5.26 -5.72
C LEU A 373 -19.27 -5.81 -6.56
N GLY A 374 -19.07 -5.84 -7.87
CA GLY A 374 -19.94 -6.63 -8.74
C GLY A 374 -19.65 -6.46 -10.23
N ARG A 375 -20.49 -7.12 -11.03
CA ARG A 375 -20.62 -6.85 -12.47
C ARG A 375 -21.34 -5.52 -12.64
N ALA A 376 -20.58 -4.44 -12.76
CA ALA A 376 -21.14 -3.10 -12.84
C ALA A 376 -20.74 -2.39 -14.13
N SER A 377 -21.70 -1.67 -14.72
CA SER A 377 -21.43 -0.70 -15.78
C SER A 377 -20.62 0.50 -15.25
N PHE A 378 -20.65 0.75 -13.93
CA PHE A 378 -19.87 1.78 -13.22
C PHE A 378 -18.66 1.17 -12.55
N TYR A 379 -17.48 1.73 -12.79
CA TYR A 379 -16.23 1.23 -12.24
C TYR A 379 -15.18 2.33 -12.21
N TYR A 380 -14.13 2.09 -11.43
CA TYR A 380 -12.94 2.92 -11.43
C TYR A 380 -11.99 2.58 -12.58
N TYR A 381 -11.34 3.59 -13.13
CA TYR A 381 -10.44 3.46 -14.27
C TYR A 381 -9.14 4.25 -14.04
N GLY A 382 -7.99 3.64 -14.36
CA GLY A 382 -6.68 4.30 -14.32
C GLY A 382 -6.41 5.05 -15.63
N ILE A 383 -5.97 6.29 -15.57
CA ILE A 383 -5.96 7.19 -16.73
C ILE A 383 -4.67 7.06 -17.57
N HIS A 384 -4.35 5.84 -18.01
CA HIS A 384 -3.24 5.57 -18.94
C HIS A 384 -3.66 4.95 -20.27
N SER A 385 -4.97 4.78 -20.53
CA SER A 385 -5.41 4.36 -21.87
C SER A 385 -5.51 5.54 -22.82
N ASN A 386 -4.80 5.39 -23.93
CA ASN A 386 -4.63 6.18 -25.15
C ASN A 386 -5.78 7.06 -25.70
N ASN A 387 -6.93 7.22 -25.05
CA ASN A 387 -8.10 7.94 -25.60
C ASN A 387 -8.73 9.01 -24.69
N ASP A 388 -8.39 9.10 -23.40
CA ASP A 388 -8.89 10.19 -22.52
C ASP A 388 -7.73 11.12 -22.16
N GLN A 389 -7.75 12.35 -22.68
CA GLN A 389 -6.69 13.35 -22.51
C GLN A 389 -6.55 13.94 -21.09
N SER A 390 -7.13 13.34 -20.03
CA SER A 390 -6.95 13.82 -18.66
C SER A 390 -5.69 13.22 -18.02
N SER A 391 -4.57 13.90 -18.19
CA SER A 391 -3.18 13.52 -17.93
C SER A 391 -2.75 13.28 -16.46
N GLU A 392 -3.63 12.86 -15.55
CA GLU A 392 -3.29 12.74 -14.12
C GLU A 392 -3.01 11.31 -13.66
N ILE A 393 -1.74 11.07 -13.33
CA ILE A 393 -1.22 9.81 -12.78
C ILE A 393 -1.55 9.74 -11.28
N GLY A 394 -1.75 8.52 -10.77
CA GLY A 394 -1.87 8.24 -9.34
C GLY A 394 -3.30 8.24 -8.77
N MET A 395 -4.30 8.59 -9.57
CA MET A 395 -5.72 8.46 -9.21
C MET A 395 -6.48 7.50 -10.13
N LEU A 396 -7.63 7.06 -9.63
CA LEU A 396 -8.66 6.39 -10.39
C LEU A 396 -9.82 7.35 -10.62
N LYS A 397 -10.37 7.38 -11.84
CA LYS A 397 -11.58 8.14 -12.16
C LYS A 397 -12.74 7.19 -12.40
N SER A 398 -13.91 7.54 -11.87
CA SER A 398 -15.14 6.81 -12.16
C SER A 398 -15.49 6.90 -13.65
N ARG A 399 -15.93 5.78 -14.21
CA ARG A 399 -16.33 5.64 -15.61
C ARG A 399 -17.56 4.76 -15.72
N THR A 400 -18.30 4.92 -16.80
CA THR A 400 -19.41 4.06 -17.20
C THR A 400 -19.17 3.44 -18.57
N THR A 401 -19.66 2.22 -18.81
CA THR A 401 -19.73 1.64 -20.16
C THR A 401 -20.89 2.21 -21.00
N ASN A 402 -21.86 2.89 -20.39
CA ASN A 402 -23.09 3.39 -21.01
C ASN A 402 -23.25 4.90 -20.77
N ALA A 403 -23.62 5.66 -21.82
CA ALA A 403 -23.87 7.11 -21.95
C ALA A 403 -23.76 8.07 -20.72
N SER A 404 -23.28 9.28 -21.02
CA SER A 404 -22.82 10.39 -20.17
C SER A 404 -23.65 10.80 -18.95
N ASN A 405 -24.96 10.54 -18.92
CA ASN A 405 -25.88 11.13 -17.92
C ASN A 405 -25.80 10.50 -16.52
N VAL A 406 -25.27 9.27 -16.39
CA VAL A 406 -25.25 8.58 -15.08
C VAL A 406 -24.00 8.92 -14.26
N ILE A 407 -22.93 9.43 -14.89
CA ILE A 407 -21.72 9.85 -14.17
C ILE A 407 -21.99 11.11 -13.34
N ASP A 408 -22.88 12.00 -13.81
CA ASP A 408 -23.24 13.20 -13.06
C ASP A 408 -23.99 12.89 -11.76
N ALA A 409 -24.62 11.72 -11.65
CA ALA A 409 -25.31 11.28 -10.43
C ALA A 409 -24.34 10.81 -9.32
N ILE A 410 -23.12 10.38 -9.68
CA ILE A 410 -22.09 10.00 -8.71
C ILE A 410 -21.19 11.18 -8.33
N GLY A 411 -21.18 12.26 -9.10
CA GLY A 411 -20.52 13.50 -8.73
C GLY A 411 -20.81 14.58 -9.76
N PHE A 412 -20.91 15.83 -9.31
CA PHE A 412 -21.14 16.99 -10.16
C PHE A 412 -20.10 17.05 -11.29
N GLU A 413 -20.57 17.16 -12.55
CA GLU A 413 -19.76 17.09 -13.79
C GLU A 413 -18.97 15.77 -13.95
N GLY A 414 -19.50 14.67 -13.41
CA GLY A 414 -18.86 13.36 -13.41
C GLY A 414 -17.55 13.28 -12.61
N LYS A 415 -17.31 14.23 -11.70
CA LYS A 415 -16.09 14.28 -10.87
C LYS A 415 -16.24 13.38 -9.65
N CYS A 416 -15.85 12.12 -9.81
CA CYS A 416 -15.70 11.15 -8.72
C CYS A 416 -14.44 10.29 -8.95
N PHE A 417 -13.60 10.22 -7.93
CA PHE A 417 -12.23 9.70 -7.97
C PHE A 417 -11.93 8.78 -6.79
N ALA A 418 -10.92 7.93 -6.95
CA ALA A 418 -10.40 7.08 -5.88
C ALA A 418 -8.86 7.05 -5.85
N ILE A 419 -8.28 6.99 -4.64
CA ILE A 419 -6.86 6.76 -4.39
C ILE A 419 -6.69 5.54 -3.47
N PRO A 420 -6.00 4.48 -3.92
CA PRO A 420 -5.68 3.33 -3.08
C PRO A 420 -4.86 3.72 -1.84
N ILE A 421 -5.17 3.11 -0.70
CA ILE A 421 -4.44 3.30 0.56
C ILE A 421 -3.71 2.00 0.93
N ALA A 422 -4.42 0.88 1.01
CA ALA A 422 -3.81 -0.38 1.44
C ALA A 422 -4.58 -1.62 0.97
N LEU A 423 -3.87 -2.75 0.89
CA LEU A 423 -4.48 -4.09 0.98
C LEU A 423 -4.17 -4.69 2.35
N VAL A 424 -5.14 -5.35 2.96
CA VAL A 424 -4.99 -5.92 4.30
C VAL A 424 -5.35 -7.40 4.28
N GLN A 425 -4.35 -8.27 4.48
CA GLN A 425 -4.55 -9.72 4.60
C GLN A 425 -5.28 -10.05 5.92
N ARG A 426 -6.35 -10.83 5.85
CA ARG A 426 -7.14 -11.23 7.01
C ARG A 426 -6.81 -12.65 7.48
N LEU A 427 -6.74 -12.82 8.80
CA LEU A 427 -6.85 -14.12 9.47
C LEU A 427 -8.33 -14.48 9.66
N ASN A 428 -8.65 -15.65 10.20
CA ASN A 428 -10.03 -16.06 10.44
C ASN A 428 -10.30 -16.53 11.88
N GLN A 429 -11.59 -16.60 12.22
CA GLN A 429 -12.07 -16.88 13.58
C GLN A 429 -12.03 -18.37 13.97
N GLY A 430 -11.76 -19.28 13.03
CA GLY A 430 -11.71 -20.72 13.27
C GLY A 430 -10.48 -21.15 14.06
N ALA A 431 -10.48 -22.39 14.55
CA ALA A 431 -9.30 -22.99 15.16
C ALA A 431 -8.13 -23.03 14.17
N TYR A 432 -6.92 -22.71 14.64
CA TYR A 432 -5.70 -22.88 13.86
C TYR A 432 -5.42 -24.38 13.64
N HIS A 433 -5.12 -24.77 12.40
CA HIS A 433 -4.60 -26.09 12.08
C HIS A 433 -3.63 -25.97 10.89
N PRO A 434 -2.41 -26.56 10.93
CA PRO A 434 -1.39 -26.32 9.91
C PRO A 434 -1.73 -26.93 8.54
N VAL A 435 -2.65 -27.89 8.50
CA VAL A 435 -3.21 -28.47 7.26
C VAL A 435 -4.47 -27.75 6.79
N TYR A 436 -5.51 -27.75 7.63
CA TYR A 436 -6.88 -27.40 7.21
C TYR A 436 -7.28 -25.95 7.48
N ASN A 437 -6.60 -25.24 8.38
CA ASN A 437 -6.88 -23.83 8.60
C ASN A 437 -5.64 -23.03 9.02
N PRO A 438 -4.66 -22.85 8.11
CA PRO A 438 -3.43 -22.14 8.44
C PRO A 438 -3.65 -20.67 8.80
N MET A 439 -4.80 -20.08 8.43
CA MET A 439 -5.19 -18.70 8.75
C MET A 439 -6.06 -18.59 10.01
N GLY A 440 -6.41 -19.71 10.64
CA GLY A 440 -7.14 -19.74 11.90
C GLY A 440 -6.33 -19.16 13.05
N THR A 441 -7.02 -18.62 14.04
CA THR A 441 -6.39 -18.04 15.23
C THR A 441 -6.77 -18.75 16.52
N GLY A 442 -7.92 -19.43 16.56
CA GLY A 442 -8.46 -20.01 17.78
C GLY A 442 -7.76 -21.28 18.25
N ARG A 443 -7.84 -21.55 19.55
CA ARG A 443 -7.74 -22.90 20.11
C ARG A 443 -9.07 -23.64 19.98
N ARG A 444 -9.03 -24.94 20.21
CA ARG A 444 -10.17 -25.82 20.33
C ARG A 444 -10.64 -25.82 21.77
N ARG A 445 -11.94 -25.91 22.02
CA ARG A 445 -12.50 -25.95 23.38
C ARG A 445 -13.27 -27.24 23.59
N VAL A 446 -13.11 -27.86 24.75
CA VAL A 446 -13.92 -29.01 25.19
C VAL A 446 -15.07 -28.55 26.09
N HIS A 447 -16.06 -29.41 26.29
CA HIS A 447 -17.13 -29.17 27.23
C HIS A 447 -16.57 -28.90 28.64
N GLY A 448 -17.04 -27.85 29.32
CA GLY A 448 -16.52 -27.44 30.63
C GLY A 448 -15.39 -26.40 30.60
N GLY A 449 -14.87 -26.01 29.43
CA GLY A 449 -14.10 -24.75 29.28
C GLY A 449 -12.59 -24.85 29.16
N TYR A 450 -12.00 -26.03 28.98
CA TYR A 450 -10.57 -26.17 28.72
C TYR A 450 -10.25 -25.96 27.23
N TYR A 451 -9.06 -25.42 26.95
CA TYR A 451 -8.62 -25.06 25.60
C TYR A 451 -7.38 -25.83 25.18
N TYR A 452 -7.39 -26.32 23.95
CA TYR A 452 -6.36 -27.17 23.38
C TYR A 452 -5.93 -26.64 22.02
N THR A 453 -4.63 -26.72 21.76
CA THR A 453 -4.07 -26.49 20.42
C THR A 453 -4.34 -27.70 19.51
N TRP A 454 -4.07 -27.54 18.20
CA TRP A 454 -4.40 -28.56 17.19
C TRP A 454 -3.75 -29.93 17.43
N TYR A 455 -2.58 -29.97 18.08
CA TYR A 455 -1.78 -31.17 18.29
C TYR A 455 -2.01 -31.84 19.66
N GLN A 456 -2.72 -31.18 20.57
CA GLN A 456 -3.00 -31.73 21.90
C GLN A 456 -4.20 -32.66 21.88
N THR A 457 -4.19 -33.66 22.75
CA THR A 457 -5.20 -34.73 22.83
C THR A 457 -6.07 -34.62 24.08
N HIS A 458 -7.34 -35.01 23.98
CA HIS A 458 -8.29 -35.18 25.08
C HIS A 458 -9.39 -36.15 24.61
N ASP A 459 -10.01 -36.90 25.51
CA ASP A 459 -11.08 -37.86 25.21
C ASP A 459 -12.36 -37.22 24.58
N GLN A 460 -12.52 -35.92 24.75
CA GLN A 460 -13.63 -35.14 24.19
C GLN A 460 -13.26 -34.46 22.88
N LEU A 461 -11.97 -34.39 22.50
CA LEU A 461 -11.58 -33.71 21.27
C LEU A 461 -11.95 -34.57 20.05
N THR A 462 -12.73 -34.00 19.15
CA THR A 462 -13.05 -34.58 17.84
C THR A 462 -11.83 -34.53 16.90
N GLU A 463 -11.73 -35.38 15.89
CA GLU A 463 -10.64 -35.27 14.93
C GLU A 463 -10.87 -34.07 13.99
N ILE A 464 -9.82 -33.32 13.65
CA ILE A 464 -9.87 -32.32 12.58
C ILE A 464 -9.37 -32.98 11.30
N SER A 465 -10.27 -33.20 10.36
CA SER A 465 -10.03 -33.87 9.09
C SER A 465 -10.35 -33.00 7.87
N SER A 466 -10.97 -31.84 8.10
CA SER A 466 -11.40 -30.92 7.07
C SER A 466 -11.29 -29.46 7.53
N VAL A 467 -11.43 -28.54 6.57
CA VAL A 467 -11.52 -27.09 6.87
C VAL A 467 -12.75 -26.80 7.74
N TYR A 468 -13.88 -27.46 7.46
CA TYR A 468 -15.12 -27.28 8.21
C TYR A 468 -14.94 -27.59 9.70
N ASP A 469 -14.21 -28.65 10.04
CA ASP A 469 -14.00 -29.05 11.42
C ASP A 469 -13.34 -27.93 12.25
N CYS A 470 -12.53 -27.08 11.62
CA CYS A 470 -11.93 -25.91 12.29
C CYS A 470 -12.94 -24.80 12.63
N PHE A 471 -14.12 -24.80 12.01
CA PHE A 471 -15.22 -23.84 12.23
C PHE A 471 -16.44 -24.46 12.93
N ASP A 472 -16.40 -25.76 13.24
CA ASP A 472 -17.52 -26.44 13.89
C ASP A 472 -17.69 -25.95 15.34
N SER A 473 -18.80 -25.28 15.59
CA SER A 473 -19.18 -24.77 16.92
C SER A 473 -19.72 -25.85 17.87
N GLN A 474 -20.13 -27.00 17.35
CA GLN A 474 -20.72 -28.12 18.11
C GLN A 474 -19.72 -29.25 18.38
N ALA A 475 -18.53 -29.18 17.78
CA ALA A 475 -17.44 -30.10 18.02
C ALA A 475 -17.11 -30.26 19.51
N ASN A 476 -16.36 -31.32 19.84
CA ASN A 476 -15.82 -31.57 21.17
C ASN A 476 -16.87 -31.63 22.30
N ASN A 477 -17.94 -32.41 22.10
CA ASN A 477 -19.10 -32.50 23.01
C ASN A 477 -19.76 -31.14 23.30
N GLY A 478 -19.85 -30.27 22.29
CA GLY A 478 -20.42 -28.93 22.40
C GLY A 478 -19.46 -27.86 22.94
N GLY A 479 -18.17 -28.15 23.07
CA GLY A 479 -17.15 -27.15 23.39
C GLY A 479 -16.75 -26.26 22.20
N GLY A 480 -16.78 -26.83 20.99
CA GLY A 480 -16.52 -26.18 19.71
C GLY A 480 -15.04 -26.04 19.34
N ASN A 481 -14.77 -26.07 18.03
CA ASN A 481 -13.51 -25.61 17.43
C ASN A 481 -13.59 -24.12 17.04
N LYS A 482 -14.79 -23.52 17.08
CA LYS A 482 -15.03 -22.07 17.00
C LYS A 482 -16.14 -21.67 17.97
N GLY A 483 -15.90 -20.65 18.79
CA GLY A 483 -16.93 -20.03 19.63
C GLY A 483 -17.87 -19.09 18.86
N GLU A 484 -18.93 -18.61 19.50
CA GLU A 484 -19.90 -17.66 18.93
C GLU A 484 -19.21 -16.46 18.25
N HIS A 485 -18.20 -15.89 18.92
CA HIS A 485 -17.36 -14.82 18.39
C HIS A 485 -15.99 -15.32 17.90
N GLY A 486 -15.72 -16.63 17.88
CA GLY A 486 -14.36 -17.15 17.86
C GLY A 486 -13.70 -17.01 19.24
N PHE A 487 -12.54 -17.65 19.42
CA PHE A 487 -11.89 -17.70 20.74
C PHE A 487 -10.72 -16.72 20.89
N SER A 488 -9.96 -16.48 19.82
CA SER A 488 -8.74 -15.66 19.87
C SER A 488 -8.95 -14.25 19.32
N TYR A 489 -9.58 -13.41 20.14
CA TYR A 489 -9.76 -11.98 19.88
C TYR A 489 -9.06 -11.13 20.93
N ILE A 490 -8.78 -9.87 20.60
CA ILE A 490 -7.89 -8.99 21.37
C ILE A 490 -8.29 -8.93 22.86
N GLU A 491 -9.57 -8.68 23.15
CA GLU A 491 -10.07 -8.50 24.53
C GLU A 491 -9.98 -9.78 25.37
N ASN A 492 -10.05 -10.97 24.75
CA ASN A 492 -9.94 -12.25 25.45
C ASN A 492 -8.48 -12.60 25.78
N GLY A 493 -7.51 -12.03 25.05
CA GLY A 493 -6.09 -12.22 25.28
C GLY A 493 -5.51 -13.51 24.68
N ALA A 494 -4.17 -13.59 24.65
CA ALA A 494 -3.42 -14.58 23.87
C ALA A 494 -3.53 -16.04 24.34
N VAL A 495 -4.09 -16.30 25.54
CA VAL A 495 -4.26 -17.66 26.08
C VAL A 495 -5.18 -18.53 25.20
N TYR A 496 -6.07 -17.90 24.43
CA TYR A 496 -6.99 -18.56 23.52
C TYR A 496 -6.46 -18.70 22.09
N CYS A 497 -5.22 -18.25 21.85
CA CYS A 497 -4.58 -18.33 20.55
C CYS A 497 -4.04 -19.73 20.28
N GLY A 498 -4.40 -20.29 19.13
CA GLY A 498 -3.90 -21.57 18.62
C GLY A 498 -2.62 -21.45 17.80
N ARG A 499 -2.18 -20.23 17.46
CA ARG A 499 -1.01 -19.96 16.61
C ARG A 499 0.29 -19.88 17.40
N SER A 500 1.34 -20.43 16.82
CA SER A 500 2.70 -20.40 17.36
C SER A 500 3.56 -19.26 16.79
N ASP A 501 3.00 -18.42 15.92
CA ASP A 501 3.69 -17.30 15.27
C ASP A 501 3.33 -15.94 15.89
N GLN A 502 3.84 -14.84 15.32
CA GLN A 502 3.67 -13.47 15.80
C GLN A 502 2.22 -12.96 15.76
N TYR A 503 1.34 -13.60 15.00
CA TYR A 503 -0.06 -13.20 14.89
C TYR A 503 -0.92 -13.96 15.88
N LYS A 504 -1.67 -13.25 16.72
CA LYS A 504 -2.42 -13.84 17.83
C LYS A 504 -3.93 -13.72 17.70
N TYR A 505 -4.43 -12.61 17.18
CA TYR A 505 -5.86 -12.28 17.21
C TYR A 505 -6.42 -12.14 15.80
N TYR A 506 -7.66 -12.61 15.56
CA TYR A 506 -8.28 -12.48 14.23
C TYR A 506 -8.77 -11.05 13.95
N ASP A 507 -9.08 -10.29 15.00
CA ASP A 507 -9.58 -8.92 14.98
C ASP A 507 -8.46 -7.89 15.21
N ALA A 508 -7.21 -8.31 15.36
CA ALA A 508 -6.08 -7.40 15.22
C ALA A 508 -5.68 -7.26 13.75
N ILE A 509 -5.35 -6.03 13.37
CA ILE A 509 -4.61 -5.75 12.13
C ILE A 509 -3.15 -5.55 12.52
N TYR A 510 -2.26 -6.35 11.96
CA TYR A 510 -0.82 -6.31 12.22
C TYR A 510 -0.09 -5.64 11.05
N ALA A 511 1.03 -4.96 11.30
CA ALA A 511 1.78 -4.28 10.25
C ALA A 511 2.22 -5.23 9.13
N GLY A 512 2.58 -6.47 9.48
CA GLY A 512 2.95 -7.51 8.51
C GLY A 512 1.82 -7.90 7.54
N GLN A 513 0.54 -7.69 7.89
CA GLN A 513 -0.61 -7.96 7.03
C GLN A 513 -0.89 -6.85 6.01
N VAL A 514 -0.36 -5.65 6.23
CA VAL A 514 -0.72 -4.45 5.44
C VAL A 514 0.25 -4.25 4.29
N GLU A 515 -0.27 -4.17 3.08
CA GLU A 515 0.43 -3.69 1.89
C GLU A 515 0.06 -2.22 1.68
N ASP A 516 1.03 -1.33 1.81
CA ASP A 516 0.82 0.11 1.64
C ASP A 516 0.85 0.48 0.15
N LEU A 517 -0.27 0.99 -0.35
CA LEU A 517 -0.46 1.34 -1.77
C LEU A 517 -0.34 2.84 -2.04
N ARG A 518 -0.13 3.65 -0.99
CA ARG A 518 -0.10 5.11 -1.13
C ARG A 518 1.12 5.54 -1.93
N LEU A 519 0.93 6.50 -2.82
CA LEU A 519 1.98 7.08 -3.66
C LEU A 519 2.31 8.50 -3.22
N ASN A 520 3.60 8.86 -3.30
CA ASN A 520 4.06 10.21 -3.05
C ASN A 520 3.73 11.11 -4.25
N ALA A 521 2.98 12.19 -4.02
CA ALA A 521 2.60 13.16 -5.04
C ALA A 521 3.66 14.26 -5.28
N ASN A 522 4.61 14.44 -4.36
CA ASN A 522 5.65 15.46 -4.49
C ASN A 522 6.56 15.16 -5.69
N LYS A 523 7.10 16.21 -6.33
CA LYS A 523 8.20 16.05 -7.29
C LYS A 523 9.45 15.64 -6.51
N LEU A 524 10.01 14.49 -6.85
CA LEU A 524 11.12 13.88 -6.12
C LEU A 524 12.45 14.19 -6.80
N ASP A 525 13.46 14.55 -6.01
CA ASP A 525 14.85 14.47 -6.47
C ASP A 525 15.21 12.98 -6.61
N VAL A 526 15.33 12.52 -7.86
CA VAL A 526 15.57 11.11 -8.17
C VAL A 526 16.92 10.60 -7.68
N ASN A 527 17.93 11.47 -7.57
CA ASN A 527 19.25 11.08 -7.08
C ASN A 527 19.25 10.95 -5.56
N GLN A 528 18.59 11.87 -4.85
CA GLN A 528 18.36 11.72 -3.41
C GLN A 528 17.50 10.49 -3.11
N LEU A 529 16.40 10.31 -3.86
CA LEU A 529 15.53 9.14 -3.74
C LEU A 529 16.31 7.83 -3.92
N ARG A 530 17.23 7.78 -4.89
CA ARG A 530 18.11 6.63 -5.14
C ARG A 530 18.93 6.25 -3.90
N GLU A 531 19.61 7.22 -3.29
CA GLU A 531 20.44 6.97 -2.11
C GLU A 531 19.62 6.67 -0.85
N ASP A 532 18.53 7.40 -0.61
CA ASP A 532 17.66 7.17 0.55
C ASP A 532 17.00 5.79 0.47
N THR A 533 16.56 5.37 -0.71
CA THR A 533 15.97 4.06 -0.94
C THR A 533 17.02 2.94 -0.81
N MET A 534 18.25 3.15 -1.31
CA MET A 534 19.33 2.18 -1.11
C MET A 534 19.66 2.00 0.37
N ARG A 535 19.72 3.09 1.15
CA ARG A 535 19.92 3.00 2.60
C ARG A 535 18.79 2.22 3.29
N LYS A 536 17.53 2.42 2.88
CA LYS A 536 16.39 1.61 3.36
C LYS A 536 16.52 0.14 2.98
N ALA A 537 17.00 -0.15 1.76
CA ALA A 537 17.23 -1.52 1.29
C ALA A 537 18.28 -2.24 2.16
N VAL A 538 19.41 -1.57 2.43
CA VAL A 538 20.46 -2.08 3.30
C VAL A 538 19.98 -2.23 4.74
N ALA A 539 19.22 -1.26 5.25
CA ALA A 539 18.65 -1.33 6.60
C ALA A 539 17.54 -2.40 6.75
N GLY A 540 17.13 -3.07 5.67
CA GLY A 540 16.07 -4.07 5.69
C GLY A 540 14.67 -3.49 5.92
N THR A 541 14.49 -2.18 5.77
CA THR A 541 13.23 -1.47 6.06
C THR A 541 12.33 -1.27 4.85
N LEU A 542 12.78 -1.64 3.65
CA LEU A 542 11.90 -1.74 2.49
C LEU A 542 10.86 -2.85 2.72
N ARG A 543 9.58 -2.47 2.69
CA ARG A 543 8.47 -3.41 2.77
C ARG A 543 8.39 -4.24 1.48
N GLY A 544 7.90 -5.46 1.62
CA GLY A 544 7.58 -6.36 0.52
C GLY A 544 6.50 -7.35 0.94
N LYS A 545 6.14 -8.27 0.05
CA LYS A 545 5.12 -9.27 0.28
C LYS A 545 5.55 -10.60 -0.31
N GLU A 546 5.38 -11.62 0.50
CA GLU A 546 5.65 -13.00 0.12
C GLU A 546 4.55 -13.89 0.71
N LYS A 547 4.31 -15.02 0.05
CA LYS A 547 3.31 -16.00 0.49
C LYS A 547 3.93 -17.09 1.33
N LEU A 548 3.08 -17.71 2.13
CA LEU A 548 3.45 -18.92 2.86
C LEU A 548 3.42 -20.13 1.90
N PRO A 549 4.52 -20.90 1.81
CA PRO A 549 4.51 -22.13 1.05
C PRO A 549 3.63 -23.18 1.73
N PHE A 550 3.12 -24.11 0.92
CA PHE A 550 2.46 -25.32 1.38
C PHE A 550 3.22 -26.53 0.84
N THR A 551 3.61 -27.44 1.74
CA THR A 551 4.39 -28.63 1.40
C THR A 551 3.47 -29.83 1.21
N ARG A 552 3.68 -30.57 0.12
CA ARG A 552 3.03 -31.85 -0.14
C ARG A 552 4.05 -32.93 -0.46
N THR A 553 3.65 -34.17 -0.19
CA THR A 553 4.41 -35.38 -0.52
C THR A 553 3.62 -36.26 -1.49
N TYR A 554 4.35 -37.05 -2.27
CA TYR A 554 3.76 -38.09 -3.11
C TYR A 554 4.72 -39.26 -3.25
N THR A 555 4.29 -40.43 -2.80
CA THR A 555 5.08 -41.67 -2.85
C THR A 555 4.60 -42.55 -4.00
N TYR A 556 5.55 -43.07 -4.79
CA TYR A 556 5.28 -43.94 -5.93
C TYR A 556 6.48 -44.85 -6.24
N VAL A 557 6.23 -45.94 -6.97
CA VAL A 557 7.29 -46.83 -7.48
C VAL A 557 7.61 -46.44 -8.92
N LYS A 558 8.89 -46.25 -9.24
CA LYS A 558 9.32 -45.98 -10.62
C LYS A 558 9.01 -47.17 -11.52
N SER A 559 8.39 -46.95 -12.68
CA SER A 559 8.17 -47.99 -13.69
C SER A 559 8.41 -47.45 -15.11
N GLY A 560 8.94 -48.28 -16.01
CA GLY A 560 9.20 -47.88 -17.40
C GLY A 560 7.94 -47.95 -18.27
N GLY A 561 7.76 -46.96 -19.16
CA GLY A 561 7.00 -47.14 -20.40
C GLY A 561 5.52 -46.73 -20.44
N PHE A 562 4.78 -46.49 -19.34
CA PHE A 562 3.36 -46.08 -19.45
C PHE A 562 2.91 -45.14 -18.33
N PHE A 563 2.02 -44.19 -18.65
CA PHE A 563 1.21 -43.49 -17.65
C PHE A 563 0.27 -44.51 -16.99
N ASN A 564 0.35 -44.69 -15.67
CA ASN A 564 -0.73 -45.35 -14.95
C ASN A 564 -1.93 -44.39 -14.84
N ASN A 565 -3.11 -44.89 -14.44
CA ASN A 565 -4.34 -44.12 -14.23
C ASN A 565 -4.22 -42.95 -13.22
N THR A 566 -3.02 -42.68 -12.67
CA THR A 566 -2.75 -41.61 -11.70
C THR A 566 -1.80 -40.52 -12.21
N GLY A 567 -1.16 -40.63 -13.38
CA GLY A 567 -0.59 -39.49 -14.10
C GLY A 567 0.85 -39.05 -13.84
N TYR A 568 1.72 -39.91 -13.30
CA TYR A 568 3.12 -39.58 -12.98
C TYR A 568 4.11 -40.51 -13.75
N TRP A 569 5.23 -39.99 -14.26
CA TRP A 569 6.31 -40.74 -14.99
C TRP A 569 7.70 -40.21 -14.60
N LEU A 570 8.69 -41.09 -14.44
CA LEU A 570 10.15 -40.84 -14.55
C LEU A 570 10.67 -41.80 -15.63
N GLY A 571 11.09 -41.28 -16.76
CA GLY A 571 11.66 -41.98 -17.90
C GLY A 571 13.00 -42.65 -17.66
N GLU A 572 13.48 -43.32 -18.72
CA GLU A 572 14.69 -44.14 -18.69
C GLU A 572 15.98 -43.33 -18.42
N ASN A 573 15.99 -42.03 -18.70
CA ASN A 573 17.15 -41.12 -18.51
C ASN A 573 16.89 -40.01 -17.47
N GLY A 574 16.16 -40.31 -16.38
CA GLY A 574 15.95 -39.39 -15.24
C GLY A 574 15.06 -38.17 -15.51
N SER A 575 14.51 -38.04 -16.71
CA SER A 575 13.48 -37.06 -17.06
C SER A 575 12.11 -37.63 -16.68
N ALA A 576 11.20 -36.83 -16.13
CA ALA A 576 9.86 -37.14 -15.63
C ALA A 576 8.79 -36.31 -16.33
N HIS A 577 7.60 -36.86 -16.52
CA HIS A 577 6.47 -36.34 -17.27
C HIS A 577 5.31 -36.46 -16.30
N LEU A 578 4.63 -35.36 -16.10
CA LEU A 578 3.50 -35.30 -15.20
C LEU A 578 2.31 -34.83 -16.01
N ASN A 579 1.32 -35.72 -16.12
CA ASN A 579 0.09 -35.42 -16.82
C ASN A 579 -0.66 -34.35 -16.01
N THR A 580 -0.84 -33.18 -16.59
CA THR A 580 -1.51 -32.06 -15.92
C THR A 580 -2.99 -32.34 -15.67
N GLU A 581 -3.66 -33.19 -16.45
CA GLU A 581 -5.05 -33.55 -16.20
C GLU A 581 -5.20 -34.32 -14.89
N ASN A 582 -4.23 -35.16 -14.53
CA ASN A 582 -4.23 -35.89 -13.25
C ASN A 582 -3.78 -35.01 -12.07
N LEU A 583 -2.88 -34.04 -12.32
CA LEU A 583 -2.60 -32.98 -11.34
C LEU A 583 -3.82 -32.09 -11.09
N ILE A 584 -4.55 -31.71 -12.14
CA ILE A 584 -5.75 -30.88 -12.06
C ILE A 584 -6.91 -31.67 -11.45
N ALA A 585 -7.04 -32.97 -11.75
CA ALA A 585 -8.04 -33.84 -11.14
C ALA A 585 -7.76 -34.10 -9.65
N LYS A 586 -6.49 -34.18 -9.26
CA LYS A 586 -6.08 -34.43 -7.87
C LYS A 586 -5.93 -33.16 -7.02
N PHE A 587 -5.56 -32.03 -7.63
CA PHE A 587 -5.20 -30.77 -6.96
C PHE A 587 -5.97 -29.55 -7.51
N GLY A 588 -7.03 -29.76 -8.30
CA GLY A 588 -7.94 -28.73 -8.78
C GLY A 588 -7.41 -27.78 -9.87
N LYS A 589 -6.12 -27.40 -9.87
CA LYS A 589 -5.48 -26.46 -10.83
C LYS A 589 -3.96 -26.66 -10.97
N ARG A 590 -3.32 -25.91 -11.89
CA ARG A 590 -1.86 -25.97 -12.17
C ARG A 590 -1.02 -25.32 -11.05
N PRO A 591 -0.04 -26.03 -10.45
CA PRO A 591 0.93 -25.42 -9.53
C PRO A 591 1.88 -24.47 -10.26
N SER A 592 2.29 -23.35 -9.63
CA SER A 592 3.33 -22.45 -10.15
C SER A 592 4.51 -22.34 -9.17
N PRO A 593 5.66 -23.00 -9.40
CA PRO A 593 6.83 -22.85 -8.56
C PRO A 593 7.53 -21.51 -8.74
N VAL A 594 8.31 -21.15 -7.73
CA VAL A 594 9.38 -20.16 -7.84
C VAL A 594 10.52 -20.74 -8.70
N PRO A 595 10.89 -20.10 -9.82
CA PRO A 595 12.06 -20.49 -10.59
C PRO A 595 13.35 -20.11 -9.85
N VAL A 596 14.36 -20.97 -9.86
CA VAL A 596 15.75 -20.71 -9.43
C VAL A 596 16.67 -21.18 -10.55
N VAL A 597 17.73 -20.46 -10.89
CA VAL A 597 18.64 -20.88 -11.98
C VAL A 597 19.69 -21.86 -11.45
N SER A 598 19.93 -22.99 -12.13
CA SER A 598 21.02 -23.90 -11.74
C SER A 598 22.39 -23.43 -12.16
N SER A 599 23.30 -23.62 -11.22
CA SER A 599 24.74 -23.46 -11.37
C SER A 599 25.39 -24.44 -12.35
N LEU A 600 24.77 -25.58 -12.68
CA LEU A 600 25.36 -26.58 -13.57
C LEU A 600 24.87 -26.50 -15.02
N THR A 601 23.65 -25.99 -15.26
CA THR A 601 22.96 -26.20 -16.55
C THR A 601 22.36 -24.94 -17.17
N GLY A 602 22.33 -23.80 -16.48
CA GLY A 602 21.71 -22.57 -17.00
C GLY A 602 20.20 -22.67 -17.27
N SER A 603 19.53 -23.69 -16.73
CA SER A 603 18.08 -23.93 -16.88
C SER A 603 17.28 -23.51 -15.62
N TYR A 604 15.94 -23.45 -15.71
CA TYR A 604 15.01 -23.01 -14.62
C TYR A 604 14.60 -24.18 -13.69
N HIS A 605 15.05 -24.14 -12.44
CA HIS A 605 14.77 -25.10 -11.37
C HIS A 605 13.53 -24.67 -10.60
N CYS A 606 12.73 -25.61 -10.11
CA CYS A 606 11.80 -25.29 -9.03
C CYS A 606 12.55 -25.38 -7.71
N GLY A 607 12.81 -24.25 -7.06
CA GLY A 607 13.73 -24.16 -5.91
C GLY A 607 13.33 -24.90 -4.63
N ALA A 608 12.22 -25.64 -4.59
CA ALA A 608 11.70 -26.23 -3.35
C ALA A 608 11.17 -27.68 -3.51
N GLY A 609 11.61 -28.40 -4.55
CA GLY A 609 11.17 -29.77 -4.84
C GLY A 609 12.33 -30.78 -4.89
N TYR A 610 12.14 -31.93 -4.24
CA TYR A 610 13.12 -33.00 -4.16
C TYR A 610 12.49 -34.37 -4.38
N ILE A 611 13.29 -35.32 -4.84
CA ILE A 611 12.96 -36.75 -4.89
C ILE A 611 13.83 -37.47 -3.88
N TYR A 612 13.19 -38.14 -2.92
CA TYR A 612 13.84 -39.01 -1.97
C TYR A 612 13.81 -40.45 -2.48
N ARG A 613 15.00 -41.03 -2.57
CA ARG A 613 15.24 -42.42 -2.97
C ARG A 613 15.28 -43.32 -1.76
N HIS A 614 14.37 -44.28 -1.70
CA HIS A 614 14.30 -45.22 -0.57
C HIS A 614 15.41 -46.27 -0.56
N ASP A 615 15.89 -46.64 -1.75
CA ASP A 615 16.94 -47.64 -1.92
C ASP A 615 18.31 -47.14 -1.44
N THR A 616 18.62 -45.86 -1.69
CA THR A 616 19.91 -45.24 -1.35
C THR A 616 19.83 -44.19 -0.25
N GLN A 617 18.63 -43.86 0.22
CA GLN A 617 18.35 -42.74 1.14
C GLN A 617 18.85 -41.38 0.62
N GLN A 618 18.97 -41.26 -0.70
CA GLN A 618 19.53 -40.08 -1.35
C GLN A 618 18.44 -39.06 -1.69
N LEU A 619 18.76 -37.79 -1.55
CA LEU A 619 17.95 -36.67 -2.05
C LEU A 619 18.46 -36.21 -3.42
N LEU A 620 17.55 -36.16 -4.39
CA LEU A 620 17.80 -35.66 -5.73
C LEU A 620 17.02 -34.34 -5.94
N PRO A 621 17.68 -33.22 -6.26
CA PRO A 621 16.99 -31.98 -6.57
C PRO A 621 16.25 -32.07 -7.90
N ILE A 622 15.14 -31.34 -8.03
CA ILE A 622 14.39 -31.24 -9.29
C ILE A 622 14.96 -30.12 -10.17
N ILE A 623 15.37 -30.45 -11.39
CA ILE A 623 16.15 -29.57 -12.27
C ILE A 623 15.32 -28.65 -13.16
N ASN A 624 14.20 -29.11 -13.72
CA ASN A 624 13.54 -28.34 -14.78
C ASN A 624 12.03 -28.49 -14.72
N LYS A 625 11.32 -27.40 -15.07
CA LYS A 625 9.91 -27.34 -15.41
C LYS A 625 9.75 -26.64 -16.77
N TYR A 626 9.37 -27.38 -17.81
CA TYR A 626 8.89 -26.80 -19.07
C TYR A 626 7.37 -26.93 -19.19
N SER A 627 6.73 -26.12 -20.03
CA SER A 627 5.39 -26.39 -20.56
C SER A 627 5.10 -25.50 -21.78
N PRO A 628 5.39 -25.98 -23.00
CA PRO A 628 4.71 -25.51 -24.22
C PRO A 628 3.29 -26.10 -24.36
N ASP A 629 3.10 -27.34 -23.87
CA ASP A 629 1.95 -28.19 -24.21
C ASP A 629 1.19 -28.75 -22.99
N ASP A 630 1.08 -27.98 -21.91
CA ASP A 630 0.31 -28.39 -20.72
C ASP A 630 0.80 -29.70 -20.08
N LEU A 631 2.09 -29.98 -20.07
CA LEU A 631 2.69 -31.09 -19.30
C LEU A 631 3.70 -30.52 -18.31
N LEU A 632 3.70 -31.01 -17.06
CA LEU A 632 4.76 -30.67 -16.10
C LEU A 632 5.91 -31.66 -16.30
N TYR A 633 7.01 -31.18 -16.86
CA TYR A 633 8.25 -31.96 -16.92
C TYR A 633 8.99 -31.78 -15.59
N ILE A 634 9.50 -32.86 -15.01
CA ILE A 634 10.38 -32.89 -13.84
C ILE A 634 11.67 -33.60 -14.30
N ARG A 635 12.85 -33.29 -13.80
CA ARG A 635 14.06 -34.05 -14.15
C ARG A 635 15.00 -34.10 -12.96
N THR A 636 15.72 -35.20 -12.76
CA THR A 636 16.80 -35.33 -11.79
C THR A 636 18.17 -35.39 -12.46
N GLU A 637 19.23 -35.12 -11.69
CA GLU A 637 20.62 -35.12 -12.21
C GLU A 637 21.15 -36.53 -12.43
N GLN A 638 20.49 -37.51 -11.81
CA GLN A 638 20.89 -38.91 -11.80
C GLN A 638 19.72 -39.77 -12.27
N ASP A 639 20.06 -40.81 -13.03
CA ASP A 639 19.13 -41.85 -13.42
C ASP A 639 18.70 -42.67 -12.21
N VAL A 640 17.43 -43.04 -12.18
CA VAL A 640 16.84 -43.85 -11.11
C VAL A 640 16.40 -45.20 -11.69
N PRO A 641 16.71 -46.35 -11.08
CA PRO A 641 16.28 -47.66 -11.59
C PRO A 641 14.75 -47.85 -11.58
N ASN A 642 14.21 -48.60 -12.55
CA ASN A 642 12.83 -49.07 -12.48
C ASN A 642 12.65 -50.00 -11.27
N GLY A 643 11.50 -49.92 -10.61
CA GLY A 643 11.18 -50.65 -9.38
C GLY A 643 11.58 -49.91 -8.09
N THR A 644 12.34 -48.81 -8.17
CA THR A 644 12.71 -48.03 -6.99
C THR A 644 11.49 -47.29 -6.42
N LEU A 645 11.25 -47.43 -5.11
CA LEU A 645 10.29 -46.60 -4.38
C LEU A 645 10.85 -45.19 -4.22
N LEU A 646 10.03 -44.18 -4.47
CA LEU A 646 10.38 -42.77 -4.42
C LEU A 646 9.34 -41.97 -3.66
N THR A 647 9.78 -40.99 -2.86
CA THR A 647 8.91 -39.96 -2.30
C THR A 647 9.29 -38.60 -2.88
N MET A 648 8.40 -38.00 -3.66
CA MET A 648 8.53 -36.61 -4.07
C MET A 648 8.03 -35.72 -2.93
N ILE A 649 8.80 -34.69 -2.60
CA ILE A 649 8.40 -33.64 -1.67
C ILE A 649 8.56 -32.30 -2.33
N TRP A 650 7.55 -31.44 -2.24
CA TRP A 650 7.57 -30.14 -2.91
C TRP A 650 6.78 -29.11 -2.11
N SER A 651 7.39 -27.95 -1.93
CA SER A 651 6.75 -26.76 -1.35
C SER A 651 6.37 -25.78 -2.47
N PHE A 652 5.11 -25.33 -2.51
CA PHE A 652 4.65 -24.39 -3.53
C PHE A 652 3.82 -23.24 -2.95
N ASP A 653 3.81 -22.14 -3.69
CA ASP A 653 2.90 -21.02 -3.55
C ASP A 653 1.74 -21.28 -4.54
N THR A 654 0.51 -21.51 -4.08
CA THR A 654 -0.65 -21.54 -5.00
C THR A 654 -1.80 -20.65 -4.55
N GLN A 655 -2.46 -20.05 -5.55
CA GLN A 655 -3.59 -19.13 -5.40
C GLN A 655 -4.94 -19.78 -5.04
N LEU A 656 -5.06 -21.12 -5.04
CA LEU A 656 -6.38 -21.76 -5.16
C LEU A 656 -6.68 -22.90 -4.18
N GLU A 657 -5.69 -23.41 -3.44
CA GLU A 657 -5.91 -24.39 -2.36
C GLU A 657 -4.92 -24.11 -1.22
N MET A 658 -5.30 -23.19 -0.32
CA MET A 658 -4.69 -22.87 0.99
C MET A 658 -3.14 -22.80 1.14
N PRO A 659 -2.57 -21.77 1.80
CA PRO A 659 -2.94 -20.36 1.82
C PRO A 659 -2.17 -19.56 0.75
N SER A 660 -2.88 -18.73 -0.01
CA SER A 660 -2.28 -17.69 -0.89
C SER A 660 -2.02 -16.37 -0.17
N ALA A 661 -2.10 -16.39 1.16
CA ALA A 661 -1.98 -15.23 2.01
C ALA A 661 -0.57 -14.66 1.96
N GLU A 662 -0.49 -13.33 1.88
CA GLU A 662 0.77 -12.59 1.74
C GLU A 662 1.05 -11.73 2.96
N PHE A 663 2.30 -11.77 3.42
CA PHE A 663 2.76 -11.00 4.56
C PHE A 663 4.11 -10.34 4.28
N ASP A 664 4.38 -9.24 4.97
CA ASP A 664 5.71 -8.63 5.02
C ASP A 664 6.55 -9.23 6.14
N SER A 665 5.93 -9.43 7.31
CA SER A 665 6.46 -10.26 8.40
C SER A 665 5.83 -11.64 8.27
N LEU A 666 6.59 -12.62 7.79
CA LEU A 666 6.09 -13.96 7.47
C LEU A 666 6.03 -14.81 8.74
N PRO A 667 4.91 -15.51 9.00
CA PRO A 667 4.83 -16.53 10.05
C PRO A 667 5.38 -17.85 9.50
N TRP A 668 6.71 -17.91 9.35
CA TRP A 668 7.38 -18.96 8.59
C TRP A 668 7.46 -20.28 9.36
N VAL A 669 7.38 -21.38 8.62
CA VAL A 669 7.48 -22.73 9.16
C VAL A 669 8.47 -23.54 8.34
N ASP A 670 9.56 -23.98 8.97
CA ASP A 670 10.41 -25.04 8.42
C ASP A 670 9.87 -26.40 8.86
N ILE A 671 9.61 -27.27 7.89
CA ILE A 671 9.20 -28.66 8.12
C ILE A 671 10.46 -29.52 8.08
N ILE A 672 10.75 -30.20 9.18
CA ILE A 672 11.98 -30.97 9.39
C ILE A 672 11.58 -32.41 9.67
N GLY A 673 12.08 -33.36 8.89
CA GLY A 673 11.66 -34.76 8.95
C GLY A 673 12.02 -35.50 7.66
N SER A 674 11.98 -36.84 7.72
CA SER A 674 12.06 -37.63 6.49
C SER A 674 10.79 -37.43 5.65
N PRO A 675 10.89 -37.43 4.31
CA PRO A 675 9.72 -37.29 3.46
C PRO A 675 8.61 -38.33 3.73
N ASP A 676 8.97 -39.53 4.18
CA ASP A 676 8.00 -40.57 4.54
C ASP A 676 7.22 -40.25 5.80
N ASN A 677 7.90 -39.85 6.87
CA ASN A 677 7.22 -39.55 8.13
C ASN A 677 6.35 -38.31 7.97
N ILE A 678 6.81 -37.33 7.18
CA ILE A 678 6.00 -36.17 6.79
C ILE A 678 4.77 -36.64 6.01
N SER A 679 4.93 -37.54 5.03
CA SER A 679 3.81 -38.04 4.24
C SER A 679 2.80 -38.83 5.05
N GLN A 680 3.23 -39.53 6.10
CA GLN A 680 2.35 -40.29 7.00
C GLN A 680 1.56 -39.35 7.92
N LEU A 681 2.20 -38.34 8.49
CA LEU A 681 1.55 -37.40 9.41
C LEU A 681 0.70 -36.35 8.69
N PHE A 682 1.10 -35.96 7.48
CA PHE A 682 0.47 -34.91 6.69
C PHE A 682 0.14 -35.40 5.27
N PRO A 683 -0.73 -36.41 5.11
CA PRO A 683 -1.09 -36.96 3.79
C PRO A 683 -1.76 -35.92 2.87
N ASN A 684 -2.41 -34.91 3.47
CA ASN A 684 -3.04 -33.79 2.77
C ASN A 684 -2.09 -32.58 2.57
N GLY A 685 -0.83 -32.71 2.97
CA GLY A 685 0.16 -31.63 3.02
C GLY A 685 0.05 -30.78 4.29
N VAL A 686 0.96 -29.81 4.42
CA VAL A 686 1.09 -28.97 5.62
C VAL A 686 1.70 -27.61 5.25
N VAL A 687 1.25 -26.53 5.91
CA VAL A 687 1.83 -25.19 5.71
C VAL A 687 3.29 -25.15 6.16
N GLY A 688 4.12 -24.49 5.37
CA GLY A 688 5.56 -24.41 5.56
C GLY A 688 6.36 -24.94 4.38
N GLN A 689 7.67 -24.77 4.48
CA GLN A 689 8.65 -25.27 3.51
C GLN A 689 9.45 -26.40 4.13
N TRP A 690 9.57 -27.52 3.42
CA TRP A 690 10.47 -28.58 3.84
C TRP A 690 11.93 -28.12 3.82
N ASN A 691 12.68 -28.43 4.88
CA ASN A 691 14.09 -28.08 5.01
C ASN A 691 14.98 -29.28 4.64
N PRO A 692 15.62 -29.28 3.46
CA PRO A 692 16.45 -30.39 2.97
C PRO A 692 17.83 -30.47 3.65
N ASN A 693 18.23 -29.47 4.45
CA ASN A 693 19.56 -29.41 5.05
C ASN A 693 19.76 -30.43 6.18
N HIS A 694 18.68 -31.05 6.67
CA HIS A 694 18.77 -32.04 7.73
C HIS A 694 17.57 -32.98 7.71
N ILE A 695 17.88 -34.28 7.75
CA ILE A 695 16.91 -35.32 8.10
C ILE A 695 17.22 -35.73 9.55
N PRO A 696 16.25 -35.67 10.47
CA PRO A 696 16.45 -36.06 11.86
C PRO A 696 17.11 -37.43 12.01
N ASP A 697 18.27 -37.45 12.67
CA ASP A 697 19.12 -38.62 12.89
C ASP A 697 19.52 -38.80 14.37
N GLY A 698 19.09 -37.88 15.25
CA GLY A 698 19.40 -37.91 16.69
C GLY A 698 20.82 -37.49 17.06
N THR A 699 21.67 -37.11 16.09
CA THR A 699 23.05 -36.68 16.37
C THR A 699 23.12 -35.32 17.07
N GLY A 700 22.06 -34.52 16.97
CA GLY A 700 22.06 -33.13 17.40
C GLY A 700 22.94 -32.23 16.51
N ALA A 701 23.24 -32.65 15.29
CA ALA A 701 24.00 -31.84 14.34
C ALA A 701 23.31 -30.49 14.07
N ARG A 702 24.13 -29.46 13.85
CA ARG A 702 23.67 -28.12 13.50
C ARG A 702 23.44 -28.02 12.00
N PHE A 703 22.31 -27.45 11.61
CA PHE A 703 21.94 -27.26 10.20
C PHE A 703 21.30 -25.90 9.96
N ALA A 704 21.29 -25.48 8.70
CA ALA A 704 20.77 -24.17 8.28
C ALA A 704 19.25 -24.17 8.12
N LEU A 705 18.63 -23.04 8.45
CA LEU A 705 17.20 -22.77 8.17
C LEU A 705 17.00 -22.30 6.72
N ASN A 706 15.79 -22.47 6.17
CA ASN A 706 15.48 -22.05 4.79
C ASN A 706 15.44 -20.53 4.60
N LYS A 707 15.00 -19.79 5.62
CA LYS A 707 14.87 -18.32 5.60
C LYS A 707 15.63 -17.68 6.75
N LYS A 708 15.96 -16.40 6.58
CA LYS A 708 16.70 -15.64 7.58
C LYS A 708 15.78 -15.27 8.76
N VAL A 709 16.07 -15.77 9.94
CA VAL A 709 15.31 -15.43 11.15
C VAL A 709 15.49 -13.95 11.54
N VAL A 710 14.40 -13.30 11.94
CA VAL A 710 14.38 -11.89 12.40
C VAL A 710 14.91 -11.74 13.82
N SER A 711 14.55 -12.64 14.73
CA SER A 711 14.99 -12.62 16.13
C SER A 711 15.15 -14.03 16.71
N ASP A 712 16.02 -14.17 17.69
CA ASP A 712 16.27 -15.43 18.42
C ASP A 712 15.36 -15.64 19.64
N ASN A 713 14.36 -14.77 19.83
CA ASN A 713 13.55 -14.75 21.04
C ASN A 713 12.14 -15.32 20.87
N ASN A 714 11.67 -15.66 19.68
CA ASN A 714 10.25 -15.98 19.45
C ASN A 714 10.05 -17.25 18.60
N ASP A 715 10.98 -18.19 18.67
CA ASP A 715 10.89 -19.46 17.94
C ASP A 715 10.21 -20.57 18.75
N VAL A 716 9.47 -21.42 18.05
CA VAL A 716 8.73 -22.55 18.64
C VAL A 716 8.87 -23.77 17.75
N ALA A 717 9.17 -24.93 18.32
CA ALA A 717 9.10 -26.21 17.63
C ALA A 717 7.90 -27.01 18.14
N ILE A 718 7.05 -27.48 17.24
CA ILE A 718 6.04 -28.51 17.53
C ILE A 718 6.50 -29.78 16.82
N PHE A 719 6.70 -30.88 17.54
CA PHE A 719 7.28 -32.09 16.98
C PHE A 719 6.58 -33.36 17.43
N PHE A 720 6.52 -34.32 16.52
CA PHE A 720 6.04 -35.67 16.79
C PHE A 720 7.24 -36.56 17.09
N ASN A 721 7.23 -37.18 18.26
CA ASN A 721 8.35 -38.00 18.77
C ASN A 721 8.22 -39.51 18.45
N GLY A 722 7.29 -39.88 17.56
CA GLY A 722 6.94 -41.26 17.25
C GLY A 722 5.70 -41.78 17.99
N GLU A 723 5.33 -41.17 19.12
CA GLU A 723 4.17 -41.57 19.93
C GLU A 723 3.14 -40.44 20.05
N LYS A 724 3.60 -39.21 20.31
CA LYS A 724 2.74 -38.04 20.56
C LYS A 724 3.38 -36.75 20.06
N TRP A 725 2.56 -35.72 19.97
CA TRP A 725 3.03 -34.36 19.71
C TRP A 725 3.46 -33.67 20.99
N GLU A 726 4.58 -32.95 20.91
CA GLU A 726 5.13 -32.11 21.97
C GLU A 726 5.48 -30.74 21.39
N SER A 727 5.65 -29.75 22.27
CA SER A 727 6.08 -28.41 21.89
C SER A 727 7.25 -27.95 22.76
N ASN A 728 8.16 -27.20 22.17
CA ASN A 728 9.22 -26.55 22.90
C ASN A 728 9.40 -25.11 22.40
N GLU A 729 9.50 -24.17 23.33
CA GLU A 729 9.66 -22.74 23.06
C GLU A 729 11.10 -22.34 23.40
N ARG A 730 11.75 -21.57 22.52
CA ARG A 730 13.07 -20.96 22.76
C ARG A 730 14.22 -21.93 23.13
N ALA A 731 14.08 -23.23 22.84
CA ALA A 731 15.08 -24.24 23.22
C ALA A 731 15.89 -24.81 22.03
N MET A 732 15.73 -24.29 20.81
CA MET A 732 16.30 -24.91 19.59
C MET A 732 17.79 -24.60 19.34
N ASN A 733 18.48 -23.99 20.32
CA ASN A 733 19.85 -23.52 20.20
C ASN A 733 20.07 -22.69 18.92
N LEU A 734 19.09 -21.81 18.64
CA LEU A 734 19.06 -20.95 17.48
C LEU A 734 20.25 -19.98 17.51
N ILE A 735 21.01 -19.93 16.42
CA ILE A 735 22.05 -18.92 16.23
C ILE A 735 21.64 -18.07 15.04
N GLN A 736 21.21 -16.84 15.31
CA GLN A 736 20.76 -15.89 14.29
C GLN A 736 21.85 -15.59 13.26
N LYS A 737 23.11 -15.37 13.69
CA LYS A 737 24.22 -14.98 12.79
C LYS A 737 24.49 -16.03 11.71
N SER A 738 24.60 -17.31 12.09
CA SER A 738 24.77 -18.43 11.15
C SER A 738 23.46 -18.96 10.56
N ASN A 739 22.31 -18.44 11.01
CA ASN A 739 20.97 -18.85 10.60
C ASN A 739 20.73 -20.36 10.70
N SER A 740 20.99 -20.90 11.89
CA SER A 740 21.05 -22.35 12.10
C SER A 740 20.52 -22.76 13.48
N VAL A 741 20.05 -23.99 13.59
CA VAL A 741 19.52 -24.60 14.82
C VAL A 741 20.19 -25.94 15.10
N SER A 742 20.09 -26.45 16.34
CA SER A 742 20.49 -27.82 16.68
C SER A 742 19.76 -28.30 17.92
N HIS A 743 19.20 -29.52 17.90
CA HIS A 743 18.61 -30.12 19.09
C HIS A 743 18.59 -31.66 18.97
N PRO A 744 19.25 -32.42 19.87
CA PRO A 744 19.36 -33.87 19.73
C PRO A 744 18.03 -34.62 19.92
N VAL A 745 17.19 -34.17 20.85
CA VAL A 745 15.89 -34.83 21.13
C VAL A 745 14.82 -34.48 20.08
N ILE A 746 14.61 -33.18 19.81
CA ILE A 746 13.57 -32.74 18.86
C ILE A 746 13.88 -33.22 17.44
N PHE A 747 15.14 -33.18 17.03
CA PHE A 747 15.60 -33.75 15.76
C PHE A 747 16.14 -35.18 15.95
N GLY A 748 15.50 -35.94 16.85
CA GLY A 748 15.69 -37.37 17.02
C GLY A 748 15.33 -38.17 15.77
N GLN A 749 15.99 -39.30 15.55
CA GLN A 749 15.70 -40.17 14.42
C GLN A 749 14.20 -40.53 14.37
N GLY A 750 13.58 -40.32 13.21
CA GLY A 750 12.16 -40.61 13.00
C GLY A 750 11.19 -39.48 13.38
N ASN A 751 11.65 -38.42 14.04
CA ASN A 751 10.79 -37.30 14.40
C ASN A 751 10.40 -36.47 13.17
N VAL A 752 9.26 -35.79 13.29
CA VAL A 752 8.84 -34.71 12.38
C VAL A 752 8.57 -33.47 13.20
N ALA A 753 9.19 -32.35 12.83
CA ALA A 753 9.05 -31.07 13.51
C ALA A 753 8.54 -29.99 12.55
N LEU A 754 7.60 -29.18 13.04
CA LEU A 754 7.22 -27.89 12.49
C LEU A 754 7.92 -26.82 13.32
N TYR A 755 8.89 -26.14 12.73
CA TYR A 755 9.67 -25.10 13.38
C TYR A 755 9.22 -23.70 12.94
N PHE A 756 8.55 -23.00 13.84
CA PHE A 756 7.95 -21.69 13.63
C PHE A 756 8.94 -20.58 14.00
N TYR A 757 9.12 -19.63 13.09
CA TYR A 757 9.90 -18.42 13.34
C TYR A 757 9.46 -17.26 12.44
N GLU A 758 9.74 -16.03 12.87
CA GLU A 758 9.50 -14.84 12.06
C GLU A 758 10.63 -14.61 11.06
N THR A 759 10.28 -14.36 9.80
CA THR A 759 11.21 -13.92 8.75
C THR A 759 10.62 -12.76 7.95
N SER A 760 11.48 -11.91 7.38
CA SER A 760 11.04 -10.82 6.51
C SER A 760 10.80 -11.33 5.09
N SER A 761 9.77 -10.81 4.43
CA SER A 761 9.52 -11.02 3.01
C SER A 761 10.65 -10.46 2.14
N VAL A 762 10.74 -10.95 0.91
CA VAL A 762 11.52 -10.29 -0.15
C VAL A 762 10.93 -8.91 -0.48
N SER A 763 11.78 -7.94 -0.82
CA SER A 763 11.39 -6.55 -1.14
C SER A 763 11.68 -6.15 -2.60
N THR A 764 12.18 -7.09 -3.39
CA THR A 764 12.55 -6.91 -4.80
C THR A 764 12.03 -8.05 -5.65
N GLU A 765 11.75 -7.77 -6.92
CA GLU A 765 11.32 -8.76 -7.92
C GLU A 765 12.20 -8.69 -9.18
N PRO A 766 12.37 -9.81 -9.91
CA PRO A 766 13.05 -9.80 -11.20
C PRO A 766 12.41 -8.82 -12.20
N ALA A 767 13.25 -8.09 -12.93
CA ALA A 767 12.82 -7.02 -13.80
C ALA A 767 13.63 -6.97 -15.10
N ASN A 768 13.03 -6.38 -16.13
CA ASN A 768 13.76 -6.05 -17.35
C ASN A 768 14.71 -4.88 -17.10
N ASN A 769 15.87 -4.88 -17.78
CA ASN A 769 16.72 -3.70 -17.83
C ASN A 769 15.92 -2.54 -18.44
N SER A 770 15.67 -1.52 -17.62
CA SER A 770 14.73 -0.43 -17.92
C SER A 770 15.45 0.92 -18.01
N ASN A 771 14.69 1.98 -18.27
CA ASN A 771 15.26 3.30 -18.49
C ASN A 771 15.97 3.81 -17.23
N VAL A 772 17.14 4.42 -17.38
CA VAL A 772 17.84 5.11 -16.31
C VAL A 772 17.22 6.49 -16.16
N ILE A 773 16.73 6.77 -14.95
CA ILE A 773 16.18 8.07 -14.56
C ILE A 773 17.16 8.69 -13.54
N GLY A 774 17.71 9.85 -13.87
CA GLY A 774 18.78 10.48 -13.08
C GLY A 774 20.14 9.82 -13.30
N GLU A 775 20.94 9.77 -12.23
CA GLU A 775 22.28 9.20 -12.24
C GLU A 775 22.29 7.74 -11.78
N VAL A 776 23.38 7.04 -12.14
CA VAL A 776 23.67 5.70 -11.66
C VAL A 776 24.39 5.78 -10.31
N GLY A 777 24.07 4.86 -9.40
CA GLY A 777 24.69 4.81 -8.08
C GLY A 777 26.08 4.18 -8.01
N ASN A 778 26.53 4.04 -6.77
CA ASN A 778 27.72 3.28 -6.42
C ASN A 778 27.48 1.78 -6.62
N VAL A 779 28.55 0.99 -6.53
CA VAL A 779 28.42 -0.46 -6.39
C VAL A 779 28.39 -0.80 -4.91
N TYR A 780 27.29 -1.40 -4.46
CA TYR A 780 27.17 -1.95 -3.11
C TYR A 780 27.58 -3.41 -3.11
N ALA A 781 28.35 -3.84 -2.11
CA ALA A 781 28.67 -5.24 -1.89
C ALA A 781 28.43 -5.63 -0.44
N SER A 782 27.85 -6.80 -0.19
CA SER A 782 27.59 -7.29 1.17
C SER A 782 27.48 -8.80 1.27
N CYS A 783 28.08 -9.34 2.32
CA CYS A 783 27.90 -10.71 2.79
C CYS A 783 27.37 -10.75 4.24
N HIS A 784 26.86 -9.60 4.73
CA HIS A 784 26.56 -9.35 6.14
C HIS A 784 25.43 -10.25 6.67
N SER A 785 25.50 -10.64 7.95
CA SER A 785 24.48 -11.49 8.60
C SER A 785 23.33 -10.72 9.25
N SER A 786 23.52 -9.46 9.60
CA SER A 786 22.52 -8.58 10.19
C SER A 786 21.51 -8.04 9.17
N GLN A 787 20.23 -7.99 9.56
CA GLN A 787 19.15 -7.44 8.73
C GLN A 787 19.30 -5.94 8.47
N VAL A 788 19.89 -5.20 9.40
CA VAL A 788 20.10 -3.74 9.26
C VAL A 788 21.33 -3.37 8.42
N GLU A 789 22.05 -4.36 7.89
CA GLU A 789 23.29 -4.20 7.12
C GLU A 789 23.29 -5.01 5.81
N GLY A 790 22.09 -5.26 5.28
CA GLY A 790 21.89 -5.76 3.93
C GLY A 790 21.58 -7.25 3.82
N SER A 791 21.46 -8.01 4.92
CA SER A 791 21.17 -9.45 4.81
C SER A 791 19.81 -9.72 4.16
N ARG A 792 18.78 -8.88 4.43
CA ARG A 792 17.48 -8.94 3.76
C ARG A 792 17.61 -8.63 2.27
N LEU A 793 18.39 -7.61 1.89
CA LEU A 793 18.63 -7.27 0.49
C LEU A 793 19.36 -8.40 -0.26
N THR A 794 20.39 -8.99 0.35
CA THR A 794 21.09 -10.16 -0.19
C THR A 794 20.13 -11.31 -0.48
N HIS A 795 19.27 -11.63 0.48
CA HIS A 795 18.24 -12.67 0.32
C HIS A 795 17.22 -12.30 -0.76
N SER A 796 16.77 -11.05 -0.80
CA SER A 796 15.81 -10.55 -1.79
C SER A 796 16.32 -10.62 -3.23
N LEU A 797 17.62 -10.42 -3.45
CA LEU A 797 18.24 -10.46 -4.78
C LEU A 797 18.66 -11.88 -5.21
N THR A 798 19.03 -12.74 -4.26
CA THR A 798 19.66 -14.04 -4.59
C THR A 798 18.96 -15.28 -4.06
N GLY A 799 18.12 -15.15 -3.04
CA GLY A 799 17.60 -16.26 -2.24
C GLY A 799 18.61 -16.84 -1.26
N LEU A 800 19.82 -16.27 -1.18
CA LEU A 800 20.89 -16.73 -0.30
C LEU A 800 20.95 -15.89 0.98
N ILE A 801 21.40 -16.52 2.07
CA ILE A 801 21.45 -15.91 3.39
C ILE A 801 22.87 -15.47 3.71
N GLY A 802 23.05 -14.17 3.98
CA GLY A 802 24.28 -13.63 4.53
C GLY A 802 24.55 -14.16 5.94
N LYS A 803 25.77 -14.61 6.18
CA LYS A 803 26.22 -15.27 7.41
C LYS A 803 27.48 -14.63 8.00
N ALA A 804 28.05 -13.58 7.42
CA ALA A 804 29.38 -13.08 7.81
C ALA A 804 29.58 -12.90 9.32
N THR A 805 30.81 -13.19 9.74
CA THR A 805 31.28 -13.12 11.14
C THR A 805 32.53 -12.25 11.30
N ILE A 806 33.09 -11.73 10.19
CA ILE A 806 34.31 -10.94 10.16
C ILE A 806 34.05 -9.65 9.38
N ASP A 807 34.44 -8.52 9.96
CA ASP A 807 34.38 -7.21 9.32
C ASP A 807 35.67 -6.86 8.54
N PRO A 808 35.56 -6.02 7.48
CA PRO A 808 34.31 -5.43 6.95
C PRO A 808 33.49 -6.43 6.13
N ALA A 809 32.21 -6.61 6.45
CA ALA A 809 31.31 -7.52 5.71
C ALA A 809 30.35 -6.81 4.72
N GLN A 810 30.51 -5.50 4.55
CA GLN A 810 29.82 -4.67 3.56
C GLN A 810 30.73 -3.54 3.05
N ALA A 811 30.47 -3.04 1.83
CA ALA A 811 31.19 -1.91 1.25
C ALA A 811 30.35 -1.16 0.21
N TYR A 812 30.51 0.16 0.16
CA TYR A 812 30.15 0.99 -1.00
C TYR A 812 31.43 1.27 -1.79
N ILE A 813 31.56 0.61 -2.93
CA ILE A 813 32.60 0.89 -3.91
C ILE A 813 32.13 2.15 -4.66
N GLY A 814 32.94 3.20 -4.67
CA GLY A 814 32.59 4.51 -5.25
C GLY A 814 32.13 4.45 -6.71
N SER A 815 31.85 5.62 -7.30
CA SER A 815 31.28 5.74 -8.65
C SER A 815 31.93 4.80 -9.67
N VAL A 816 31.09 4.21 -10.53
CA VAL A 816 31.55 3.34 -11.62
C VAL A 816 32.51 4.10 -12.55
N ASP A 817 33.65 3.49 -12.89
CA ASP A 817 34.73 4.14 -13.64
C ASP A 817 34.37 4.36 -15.12
N SER A 818 33.50 3.51 -15.67
CA SER A 818 33.01 3.63 -17.05
C SER A 818 31.72 2.84 -17.23
N TYR A 819 30.75 3.39 -17.96
CA TYR A 819 29.53 2.71 -18.43
C TYR A 819 29.00 3.43 -19.68
N ARG A 820 28.15 2.76 -20.47
CA ARG A 820 27.46 3.39 -21.61
C ARG A 820 25.96 3.37 -21.40
N VAL A 821 25.31 4.50 -21.68
CA VAL A 821 23.85 4.58 -21.80
C VAL A 821 23.47 4.61 -23.28
N ARG A 822 22.61 3.70 -23.72
CA ARG A 822 22.08 3.62 -25.08
C ARG A 822 20.57 3.42 -25.03
N TYR A 823 19.82 4.20 -25.80
CA TYR A 823 18.35 4.21 -25.77
C TYR A 823 17.76 4.35 -24.36
N LYS A 824 18.34 5.27 -23.57
CA LYS A 824 18.00 5.53 -22.16
C LYS A 824 18.27 4.37 -21.18
N LYS A 825 18.91 3.27 -21.58
CA LYS A 825 19.23 2.13 -20.71
C LYS A 825 20.74 1.96 -20.54
N ILE A 826 21.18 1.32 -19.47
CA ILE A 826 22.57 0.85 -19.41
C ILE A 826 22.75 -0.22 -20.50
N ASP A 827 23.82 -0.10 -21.28
CA ASP A 827 24.13 -1.01 -22.36
C ASP A 827 24.43 -2.43 -21.82
N SER A 828 23.78 -3.44 -22.40
CA SER A 828 23.96 -4.85 -22.01
C SER A 828 25.14 -5.53 -22.71
N SER A 829 25.81 -4.85 -23.65
CA SER A 829 27.01 -5.38 -24.30
C SER A 829 28.15 -5.49 -23.30
N HIS A 830 28.79 -6.66 -23.26
CA HIS A 830 29.93 -6.94 -22.38
C HIS A 830 31.08 -5.93 -22.52
N ASN A 831 31.25 -5.33 -23.71
CA ASN A 831 32.28 -4.31 -23.95
C ASN A 831 32.06 -3.00 -23.17
N TYR A 832 30.84 -2.76 -22.70
CA TYR A 832 30.43 -1.52 -22.05
C TYR A 832 29.83 -1.76 -20.66
N SER A 833 30.02 -2.95 -20.10
CA SER A 833 29.61 -3.29 -18.72
C SER A 833 30.18 -2.27 -17.74
N PRO A 834 29.38 -1.78 -16.77
CA PRO A 834 29.88 -0.86 -15.75
C PRO A 834 31.08 -1.44 -15.00
N LYS A 835 32.17 -0.68 -14.91
CA LYS A 835 33.39 -1.09 -14.22
C LYS A 835 33.47 -0.47 -12.83
N HIS A 836 34.02 -1.20 -11.88
CA HIS A 836 34.20 -0.72 -10.51
C HIS A 836 35.57 -1.12 -9.94
N LYS A 837 36.00 -0.41 -8.90
CA LYS A 837 37.23 -0.74 -8.17
C LYS A 837 37.11 -2.07 -7.43
N LYS A 838 38.25 -2.67 -7.10
CA LYS A 838 38.35 -3.93 -6.33
C LYS A 838 37.51 -3.88 -5.04
N ILE A 839 36.75 -4.95 -4.80
CA ILE A 839 36.01 -5.19 -3.55
C ILE A 839 36.98 -5.70 -2.47
N ASN A 840 37.04 -5.02 -1.33
CA ASN A 840 37.94 -5.32 -0.20
C ASN A 840 37.17 -5.89 1.01
N ILE A 841 36.44 -6.98 0.79
CA ILE A 841 35.77 -7.75 1.85
C ILE A 841 36.59 -9.02 2.09
N PRO A 842 36.96 -9.38 3.34
CA PRO A 842 37.77 -10.56 3.62
C PRO A 842 36.95 -11.85 3.47
N LYS A 843 37.66 -12.97 3.28
CA LYS A 843 37.09 -14.32 3.33
C LYS A 843 36.30 -14.53 4.62
N GLN A 844 35.08 -15.06 4.49
CA GLN A 844 34.25 -15.44 5.63
C GLN A 844 34.46 -16.92 5.96
N GLY A 845 34.72 -17.25 7.23
CA GLY A 845 35.01 -18.63 7.66
C GLY A 845 33.84 -19.61 7.52
N ASN A 846 32.63 -19.10 7.36
CA ASN A 846 31.38 -19.87 7.30
C ASN A 846 30.73 -19.90 5.91
N ALA A 847 31.52 -19.64 4.87
CA ALA A 847 31.08 -19.58 3.48
C ALA A 847 29.83 -18.69 3.31
N SER A 848 29.89 -17.47 3.86
CA SER A 848 28.87 -16.46 3.61
C SER A 848 28.88 -16.07 2.13
N PRO A 849 27.73 -16.06 1.44
CA PRO A 849 27.63 -15.58 0.08
C PRO A 849 27.85 -14.06 0.04
N LEU A 850 28.55 -13.58 -0.99
CA LEU A 850 28.71 -12.15 -1.24
C LEU A 850 27.87 -11.77 -2.45
N ILE A 851 27.20 -10.62 -2.38
CA ILE A 851 26.61 -9.99 -3.56
C ILE A 851 27.34 -8.70 -3.89
N LYS A 852 27.31 -8.33 -5.17
CA LYS A 852 27.57 -6.96 -5.63
C LYS A 852 26.40 -6.47 -6.46
N SER A 853 26.04 -5.19 -6.31
CA SER A 853 24.94 -4.59 -7.04
C SER A 853 25.19 -3.11 -7.33
N LEU A 854 24.98 -2.73 -8.58
CA LEU A 854 24.76 -1.37 -9.01
C LEU A 854 23.28 -1.02 -8.86
N TYR A 855 22.97 0.17 -8.37
CA TYR A 855 21.60 0.60 -8.16
C TYR A 855 21.29 1.92 -8.87
N LEU A 856 20.08 2.03 -9.44
CA LEU A 856 19.61 3.20 -10.19
C LEU A 856 18.10 3.34 -10.10
N VAL A 857 17.56 4.53 -10.35
CA VAL A 857 16.11 4.72 -10.44
C VAL A 857 15.64 4.45 -11.87
N THR A 858 14.53 3.74 -12.00
CA THR A 858 13.86 3.47 -13.26
C THR A 858 12.39 3.85 -13.21
N GLU A 859 11.79 4.06 -14.38
CA GLU A 859 10.36 4.35 -14.53
C GLU A 859 9.64 3.18 -15.21
N LYS A 860 8.51 2.78 -14.63
CA LYS A 860 7.60 1.78 -15.18
C LYS A 860 6.17 2.30 -15.00
N ASN A 861 5.48 2.53 -16.11
CA ASN A 861 4.10 3.04 -16.14
C ASN A 861 3.93 4.31 -15.27
N GLY A 862 4.78 5.32 -15.45
CA GLY A 862 4.67 6.58 -14.69
C GLY A 862 5.05 6.51 -13.20
N LEU A 863 5.52 5.36 -12.70
CA LEU A 863 5.99 5.20 -11.33
C LEU A 863 7.49 4.90 -11.27
N LEU A 864 8.13 5.38 -10.21
CA LEU A 864 9.56 5.22 -9.96
C LEU A 864 9.85 3.96 -9.14
N TYR A 865 10.92 3.25 -9.49
CA TYR A 865 11.40 2.05 -8.79
C TYR A 865 12.93 2.11 -8.65
N LEU A 866 13.48 1.49 -7.61
CA LEU A 866 14.93 1.28 -7.50
C LEU A 866 15.28 -0.05 -8.18
N GLN A 867 16.05 0.01 -9.25
CA GLN A 867 16.57 -1.15 -9.99
C GLN A 867 17.96 -1.53 -9.48
N PHE A 868 18.21 -2.83 -9.36
CA PHE A 868 19.45 -3.46 -8.92
C PHE A 868 19.99 -4.33 -10.05
N ASN A 869 21.23 -4.09 -10.47
CA ASN A 869 21.93 -4.93 -11.45
C ASN A 869 23.18 -5.50 -10.79
N GLY A 870 23.37 -6.81 -10.79
CA GLY A 870 24.40 -7.39 -9.95
C GLY A 870 24.66 -8.87 -10.14
N ALA A 871 25.54 -9.39 -9.28
CA ALA A 871 25.96 -10.78 -9.26
C ALA A 871 26.23 -11.27 -7.84
N GLU A 872 26.08 -12.58 -7.64
CA GLU A 872 26.69 -13.32 -6.55
C GLU A 872 28.20 -13.49 -6.81
N LEU A 873 28.98 -13.55 -5.73
CA LEU A 873 30.42 -13.81 -5.72
C LEU A 873 30.75 -14.93 -4.71
N LYS A 874 31.71 -15.79 -5.07
CA LYS A 874 32.15 -16.93 -4.23
C LYS A 874 33.65 -16.88 -3.97
N HIS A 875 34.01 -17.00 -2.70
CA HIS A 875 35.41 -16.98 -2.28
C HIS A 875 36.06 -18.36 -2.43
N ASN A 876 37.15 -18.49 -3.18
CA ASN A 876 37.85 -19.78 -3.37
C ASN A 876 38.94 -20.08 -2.31
N GLY A 877 39.32 -19.08 -1.52
CA GLY A 877 40.41 -19.18 -0.55
C GLY A 877 41.42 -18.05 -0.69
N THR A 878 41.52 -17.47 -1.89
CA THR A 878 42.41 -16.36 -2.23
C THR A 878 41.65 -15.08 -2.56
N ASP A 879 40.56 -15.16 -3.33
CA ASP A 879 39.72 -14.02 -3.70
C ASP A 879 38.26 -14.42 -4.01
N TRP A 880 37.43 -13.44 -4.37
CA TRP A 880 35.99 -13.56 -4.63
C TRP A 880 35.59 -13.92 -6.08
N GLY A 881 36.55 -14.13 -6.99
CA GLY A 881 36.27 -14.44 -8.39
C GLY A 881 35.73 -13.24 -9.18
N ASP A 882 35.94 -12.03 -8.67
CA ASP A 882 35.34 -10.80 -9.17
C ASP A 882 36.05 -10.26 -10.42
N ASP A 883 35.31 -10.16 -11.53
CA ASP A 883 35.76 -9.56 -12.79
C ASP A 883 35.77 -8.03 -12.80
N GLN A 884 35.41 -7.38 -11.68
CA GLN A 884 35.33 -5.92 -11.54
C GLN A 884 34.32 -5.25 -12.51
N THR A 885 33.36 -6.02 -13.01
CA THR A 885 32.28 -5.53 -13.88
C THR A 885 30.89 -5.86 -13.35
N ILE A 886 29.90 -5.01 -13.63
CA ILE A 886 28.51 -5.28 -13.32
C ILE A 886 27.82 -5.90 -14.54
N PRO A 887 27.25 -7.12 -14.42
CA PRO A 887 26.46 -7.68 -15.51
C PRO A 887 25.15 -6.92 -15.67
N ILE A 888 24.80 -6.59 -16.90
CA ILE A 888 23.55 -5.90 -17.24
C ILE A 888 22.69 -6.85 -18.07
N ILE A 889 21.69 -7.42 -17.42
CA ILE A 889 20.76 -8.41 -17.99
C ILE A 889 19.31 -8.00 -17.75
N SER A 890 18.36 -8.79 -18.25
CA SER A 890 16.95 -8.70 -17.85
C SER A 890 16.58 -9.98 -17.10
N GLY A 891 15.88 -9.85 -15.98
CA GLY A 891 15.53 -10.96 -15.10
C GLY A 891 16.74 -11.54 -14.38
N GLU A 892 16.79 -12.86 -14.27
CA GLU A 892 17.86 -13.59 -13.60
C GLU A 892 18.55 -14.54 -14.58
N ASN A 893 19.85 -14.76 -14.39
CA ASN A 893 20.63 -15.74 -15.14
C ASN A 893 21.83 -16.22 -14.29
N VAL A 894 22.74 -16.98 -14.87
CA VAL A 894 24.02 -17.36 -14.26
C VAL A 894 25.20 -16.97 -15.14
N LYS A 895 26.37 -16.84 -14.53
CA LYS A 895 27.67 -16.73 -15.23
C LYS A 895 28.74 -17.56 -14.50
N THR A 896 29.83 -17.86 -15.19
CA THR A 896 31.04 -18.38 -14.57
C THR A 896 31.91 -17.21 -14.08
N ASP A 897 32.33 -17.25 -12.82
CA ASP A 897 33.23 -16.25 -12.20
C ASP A 897 34.71 -16.53 -12.54
N LEU A 898 35.63 -15.65 -12.12
CA LEU A 898 37.06 -15.84 -12.38
C LEU A 898 37.67 -17.04 -11.64
N ASN A 899 36.96 -17.58 -10.66
CA ASN A 899 37.35 -18.77 -9.91
C ASN A 899 36.78 -20.06 -10.51
N GLY A 900 36.07 -19.99 -11.64
CA GLY A 900 35.45 -21.13 -12.29
C GLY A 900 34.15 -21.60 -11.65
N ASN A 901 33.62 -20.85 -10.67
CA ASN A 901 32.32 -21.16 -10.06
C ASN A 901 31.19 -20.59 -10.91
N THR A 902 30.06 -21.30 -10.96
CA THR A 902 28.83 -20.70 -11.45
C THR A 902 28.14 -19.90 -10.34
N VAL A 903 27.81 -18.64 -10.68
CA VAL A 903 27.21 -17.65 -9.79
C VAL A 903 25.98 -17.02 -10.44
N LYS A 904 25.00 -16.62 -9.62
CA LYS A 904 23.80 -15.92 -10.10
C LYS A 904 24.14 -14.51 -10.56
N VAL A 905 23.47 -14.06 -11.63
CA VAL A 905 23.40 -12.65 -12.06
C VAL A 905 21.94 -12.22 -12.10
N PHE A 906 21.68 -10.94 -11.83
CA PHE A 906 20.31 -10.46 -11.65
C PHE A 906 20.13 -9.02 -12.11
N CYS A 907 18.92 -8.74 -12.59
CA CYS A 907 18.32 -7.42 -12.71
C CYS A 907 16.97 -7.46 -11.99
N HIS A 908 16.88 -6.79 -10.85
CA HIS A 908 15.66 -6.70 -10.04
C HIS A 908 15.22 -5.24 -9.92
N HIS A 909 13.97 -4.98 -9.55
CA HIS A 909 13.57 -3.70 -8.98
C HIS A 909 12.80 -3.90 -7.68
N THR A 910 12.57 -2.84 -6.90
CA THR A 910 11.72 -2.90 -5.70
C THR A 910 10.32 -3.42 -6.03
N GLN A 911 9.73 -4.27 -5.19
CA GLN A 911 8.40 -4.83 -5.45
C GLN A 911 7.32 -3.73 -5.45
N LEU A 912 7.48 -2.75 -4.56
CA LEU A 912 6.58 -1.59 -4.45
C LEU A 912 7.21 -0.33 -5.11
N PRO A 913 6.39 0.54 -5.73
CA PRO A 913 6.85 1.80 -6.29
C PRO A 913 7.28 2.79 -5.20
N LEU A 914 8.21 3.68 -5.54
CA LEU A 914 8.77 4.70 -4.65
C LEU A 914 8.00 6.03 -4.69
N GLY A 915 7.27 6.29 -5.78
CA GLY A 915 6.55 7.52 -6.03
C GLY A 915 6.15 7.68 -7.50
N ILE A 916 5.55 8.82 -7.80
CA ILE A 916 5.11 9.18 -9.15
C ILE A 916 6.26 9.86 -9.89
N ALA A 917 6.51 9.47 -11.15
CA ALA A 917 7.49 10.14 -11.99
C ALA A 917 6.97 11.53 -12.42
N SER A 918 7.80 12.55 -12.30
CA SER A 918 7.50 13.89 -12.81
C SER A 918 8.17 14.10 -14.17
N HIS A 919 7.38 14.49 -15.18
CA HIS A 919 7.86 14.82 -16.53
C HIS A 919 7.80 16.32 -16.79
#